data_AF-A0A834D2U6-F1
#
_entry.id   AF-A0A834D2U6-F1
#
_cell.length_a   1.000
_cell.length_b   1.000
_cell.length_c   1.000
_cell.angle_alpha   90.00
_cell.angle_beta   90.00
_cell.angle_gamma   90.00
#
_symmetry.space_group_name_H-M   'P 1'
#
loop_
_entity.id
_entity.type
_entity.pdbx_description
1 polymer ?
#
loop_
_entity_poly.entity_id
_entity_poly.type
_entity_poly.pdbx_seq_one_letter_code
_entity_poly.pdbx_strand_id
1 'polypeptide(L)'
;MSGKASSSQPSVRLSGSGGLSHVYIQYPPLRCNISGSRGLFYDDGNKLLHSPTSDQVFSWKTVPFSPLADPIADLISEGPVLSIRYSLDAKFIAVQRSNHDIQFWHRETGETFSQRCRSESESILGFFWTDCPLCDIVFVKTSGLDFFAYNSESKLLHLVETRKLNVSWYVYTHESRLVLLASGMQCKTFNGFQLSSAGIIRLPRFEIAMAKPEADSKPVLAAEDIFIVTVYGRIYCVQVDRVAMLLHLYRFYRDAVVQQGSLPIYSSRISVSAVDNVLLVHQVDAKVVILYDIFADSQAPISAPLPLLLRGLRRYNSSASRSGREDSESSEANIVSENEAAIYGDDWTFLVPDLICDAANKILWKIHLDLEAISASSSEMPSVLEFLQRRKLEANKAKQLCLAMARTVILERRPVAMVARAMDVLVTSYSHSIKMGSYLKGIKSEKALPSTVTHVSSPSSAADTTASRIGVLGKSAKHESAASADSEHFNRTSTFPTSDAEENASFEPPKTNSSDMQSVDSRVDVGANVQTSSSQHHLLGASNTPLDANISEQQEELTSPAISPDEMYDFVFAPVEEEMVGDPSYLVAIIVEFLRSANSEKIKVHPNLYVLTIQLLARNERYTELGLFVINKIVEPSKEVALQLLESGHQNIQTRKLGLDMLRQLSLHHDYVLFLVQDGYYLEALRYARKYKF
;
A
#
# COMPACT_ATOMS: atom_id res chain seq x y z
N MET A 1 -13.65 10.09 54.91
CA MET A 1 -14.88 10.21 54.09
C MET A 1 -14.45 10.38 52.65
N SER A 2 -14.93 9.45 51.81
CA SER A 2 -14.46 9.14 50.47
C SER A 2 -14.81 10.24 49.44
N GLY A 3 -13.79 10.86 48.85
CA GLY A 3 -13.92 11.61 47.59
C GLY A 3 -13.60 10.69 46.41
N LYS A 4 -14.62 10.38 45.60
CA LYS A 4 -14.50 9.54 44.39
C LYS A 4 -13.68 10.29 43.33
N ALA A 5 -12.60 9.67 42.84
CA ALA A 5 -11.90 10.08 41.63
C ALA A 5 -12.67 9.57 40.40
N SER A 6 -12.96 10.46 39.43
CA SER A 6 -13.53 10.09 38.15
C SER A 6 -12.41 9.71 37.17
N SER A 7 -12.19 8.41 36.97
CA SER A 7 -11.36 7.90 35.88
C SER A 7 -12.24 7.65 34.65
N SER A 8 -12.31 8.63 33.74
CA SER A 8 -12.86 8.42 32.40
C SER A 8 -11.77 7.87 31.49
N GLN A 9 -11.53 6.55 31.54
CA GLN A 9 -10.86 5.85 30.44
C GLN A 9 -11.85 5.72 29.27
N PRO A 10 -11.42 5.93 28.01
CA PRO A 10 -12.18 5.49 26.86
C PRO A 10 -12.03 3.98 26.75
N SER A 11 -12.86 3.23 27.47
CA SER A 11 -13.06 1.82 27.16
C SER A 11 -13.77 1.76 25.80
N VAL A 12 -13.03 1.32 24.78
CA VAL A 12 -13.61 0.88 23.51
C VAL A 12 -14.57 -0.24 23.87
N ARG A 13 -15.87 0.07 23.87
CA ARG A 13 -16.92 -0.90 24.12
C ARG A 13 -16.88 -1.91 22.98
N LEU A 14 -16.38 -3.11 23.27
CA LEU A 14 -16.62 -4.33 22.50
C LEU A 14 -18.13 -4.52 22.37
N SER A 15 -18.67 -4.05 21.26
CA SER A 15 -20.09 -4.17 20.95
C SER A 15 -20.33 -5.52 20.29
N GLY A 16 -20.97 -6.43 21.03
CA GLY A 16 -21.70 -7.58 20.48
C GLY A 16 -20.90 -8.87 20.35
N SER A 17 -21.42 -9.92 20.99
CA SER A 17 -21.08 -11.34 20.88
C SER A 17 -21.13 -11.86 19.42
N GLY A 18 -20.13 -11.52 18.60
CA GLY A 18 -19.83 -12.17 17.32
C GLY A 18 -18.48 -12.85 17.40
N GLY A 19 -18.35 -14.07 16.88
CA GLY A 19 -17.07 -14.79 16.87
C GLY A 19 -15.94 -13.93 16.26
N LEU A 20 -14.77 -13.96 16.88
CA LEU A 20 -13.56 -13.35 16.34
C LEU A 20 -13.29 -13.95 14.95
N SER A 21 -13.13 -13.11 13.94
CA SER A 21 -12.67 -13.49 12.61
C SER A 21 -11.80 -12.38 12.04
N HIS A 22 -10.81 -12.77 11.25
CA HIS A 22 -9.87 -11.86 10.59
C HIS A 22 -10.42 -11.24 9.31
N VAL A 23 -11.50 -11.82 8.76
CA VAL A 23 -12.12 -11.39 7.50
C VAL A 23 -13.63 -11.34 7.68
N TYR A 24 -14.25 -10.27 7.18
CA TYR A 24 -15.69 -10.12 7.27
C TYR A 24 -16.32 -9.52 6.03
N ILE A 25 -17.62 -9.77 5.90
CA ILE A 25 -18.55 -9.07 5.01
C ILE A 25 -19.55 -8.31 5.89
N GLN A 26 -19.97 -7.13 5.44
CA GLN A 26 -20.77 -6.21 6.23
C GLN A 26 -22.21 -6.16 5.71
N TYR A 27 -23.19 -6.37 6.60
CA TYR A 27 -24.61 -6.13 6.32
C TYR A 27 -24.94 -4.62 6.43
N PRO A 28 -25.85 -4.08 5.60
CA PRO A 28 -26.54 -4.77 4.49
C PRO A 28 -25.64 -5.02 3.27
N PRO A 29 -25.89 -6.09 2.49
CA PRO A 29 -25.26 -6.27 1.18
C PRO A 29 -25.82 -5.26 0.17
N LEU A 30 -25.13 -5.09 -0.96
CA LEU A 30 -25.73 -4.46 -2.13
C LEU A 30 -26.74 -5.43 -2.75
N ARG A 31 -28.01 -5.07 -2.79
CA ARG A 31 -29.08 -5.88 -3.38
C ARG A 31 -29.28 -5.51 -4.85
N CYS A 32 -29.16 -6.51 -5.72
CA CYS A 32 -29.29 -6.38 -7.17
C CYS A 32 -30.50 -7.17 -7.71
N ASN A 33 -31.52 -7.35 -6.86
CA ASN A 33 -32.72 -8.08 -7.20
C ASN A 33 -33.61 -7.24 -8.12
N ILE A 34 -33.59 -7.56 -9.41
CA ILE A 34 -34.46 -6.98 -10.44
C ILE A 34 -35.32 -8.10 -11.03
N SER A 35 -36.63 -7.87 -11.06
CA SER A 35 -37.59 -8.79 -11.67
C SER A 35 -37.23 -9.07 -13.13
N GLY A 36 -37.12 -10.35 -13.50
CA GLY A 36 -36.77 -10.75 -14.87
C GLY A 36 -35.28 -10.66 -15.22
N SER A 37 -34.40 -10.42 -14.24
CA SER A 37 -32.94 -10.48 -14.43
C SER A 37 -32.49 -11.84 -14.96
N ARG A 38 -31.61 -11.82 -15.97
CA ARG A 38 -31.05 -13.01 -16.63
C ARG A 38 -29.66 -13.40 -16.13
N GLY A 39 -29.17 -12.78 -15.05
CA GLY A 39 -27.83 -13.04 -14.51
C GLY A 39 -27.19 -11.78 -13.94
N LEU A 40 -25.99 -11.94 -13.39
CA LEU A 40 -25.14 -10.85 -12.91
C LEU A 40 -23.80 -10.90 -13.64
N PHE A 41 -23.36 -9.77 -14.19
CA PHE A 41 -22.13 -9.65 -14.98
C PHE A 41 -21.28 -8.53 -14.43
N TYR A 42 -20.04 -8.84 -14.03
CA TYR A 42 -19.14 -7.84 -13.48
C TYR A 42 -18.25 -7.25 -14.56
N ASP A 43 -18.36 -5.93 -14.76
CA ASP A 43 -17.44 -5.13 -15.54
C ASP A 43 -16.37 -4.56 -14.59
N ASP A 44 -15.27 -5.30 -14.49
CA ASP A 44 -14.13 -4.95 -13.66
C ASP A 44 -13.38 -3.70 -14.13
N GLY A 45 -13.61 -3.27 -15.38
CA GLY A 45 -13.01 -2.08 -15.95
C GLY A 45 -13.65 -0.80 -15.44
N ASN A 46 -14.98 -0.76 -15.49
CA ASN A 46 -15.77 0.36 -14.97
C ASN A 46 -16.17 0.21 -13.50
N LYS A 47 -15.83 -0.93 -12.87
CA LYS A 47 -16.26 -1.30 -11.51
C LYS A 47 -17.79 -1.25 -11.40
N LEU A 48 -18.46 -1.85 -12.38
CA LEU A 48 -19.92 -1.94 -12.47
C LEU A 48 -20.36 -3.40 -12.37
N LEU A 49 -21.46 -3.64 -11.65
CA LEU A 49 -22.19 -4.89 -11.72
C LEU A 49 -23.44 -4.68 -12.56
N HIS A 50 -23.65 -5.51 -13.58
CA HIS A 50 -24.77 -5.43 -14.51
C HIS A 50 -25.77 -6.57 -14.28
N SER A 51 -27.05 -6.23 -14.30
CA SER A 51 -28.18 -7.16 -14.25
C SER A 51 -29.10 -6.89 -15.45
N PRO A 52 -28.90 -7.58 -16.58
CA PRO A 52 -29.72 -7.40 -17.78
C PRO A 52 -31.07 -8.10 -17.64
N THR A 53 -32.12 -7.45 -18.12
CA THR A 53 -33.47 -8.00 -18.33
C THR A 53 -33.67 -8.30 -19.82
N SER A 54 -34.92 -8.39 -20.28
CA SER A 54 -35.24 -8.51 -21.71
C SER A 54 -34.70 -7.36 -22.53
N ASP A 55 -34.92 -6.13 -22.08
CA ASP A 55 -34.83 -4.89 -22.86
C ASP A 55 -34.07 -3.77 -22.12
N GLN A 56 -33.60 -4.04 -20.90
CA GLN A 56 -32.86 -3.08 -20.09
C GLN A 56 -31.65 -3.73 -19.45
N VAL A 57 -30.67 -2.91 -19.07
CA VAL A 57 -29.58 -3.30 -18.18
C VAL A 57 -29.59 -2.38 -16.97
N PHE A 58 -29.63 -2.97 -15.78
CA PHE A 58 -29.47 -2.27 -14.52
C PHE A 58 -28.03 -2.39 -14.07
N SER A 59 -27.41 -1.27 -13.69
CA SER A 59 -25.98 -1.19 -13.38
C SER A 59 -25.75 -0.53 -12.03
N TRP A 60 -24.93 -1.14 -11.17
CA TRP A 60 -24.53 -0.58 -9.87
C TRP A 60 -23.02 -0.34 -9.84
N LYS A 61 -22.61 0.80 -9.29
CA LYS A 61 -21.20 1.05 -8.98
C LYS A 61 -20.77 0.23 -7.78
N THR A 62 -19.64 -0.46 -7.91
CA THR A 62 -19.04 -1.23 -6.81
C THR A 62 -17.94 -0.46 -6.09
N VAL A 63 -17.52 0.69 -6.64
CA VAL A 63 -16.52 1.61 -6.07
C VAL A 63 -17.00 3.07 -6.26
N PRO A 64 -17.18 3.86 -5.18
CA PRO A 64 -17.21 3.42 -3.78
C PRO A 64 -18.33 2.40 -3.55
N PHE A 65 -18.10 1.43 -2.67
CA PHE A 65 -19.08 0.40 -2.36
C PHE A 65 -20.16 0.97 -1.44
N SER A 66 -21.39 1.08 -1.95
CA SER A 66 -22.55 1.54 -1.18
C SER A 66 -23.68 0.53 -1.26
N PRO A 67 -24.07 -0.12 -0.15
CA PRO A 67 -25.19 -1.06 -0.12
C PRO A 67 -26.55 -0.47 -0.54
N LEU A 68 -26.70 0.85 -0.41
CA LEU A 68 -27.92 1.60 -0.70
C LEU A 68 -27.85 2.31 -2.06
N ALA A 69 -26.93 1.91 -2.94
CA ALA A 69 -26.81 2.51 -4.26
C ALA A 69 -28.01 2.16 -5.15
N ASP A 70 -28.63 3.17 -5.75
CA ASP A 70 -29.65 2.98 -6.78
C ASP A 70 -29.02 2.54 -8.11
N PRO A 71 -29.67 1.64 -8.87
CA PRO A 71 -29.20 1.24 -10.18
C PRO A 71 -29.37 2.35 -11.22
N ILE A 72 -28.44 2.38 -12.18
CA ILE A 72 -28.59 3.10 -13.44
C ILE A 72 -29.20 2.14 -14.45
N ALA A 73 -30.31 2.52 -15.07
CA ALA A 73 -30.98 1.73 -16.11
C ALA A 73 -30.64 2.29 -17.50
N ASP A 74 -30.16 1.43 -18.40
CA ASP A 74 -29.97 1.75 -19.81
C ASP A 74 -30.80 0.80 -20.70
N LEU A 75 -31.32 1.29 -21.82
CA LEU A 75 -32.10 0.49 -22.76
C LEU A 75 -31.19 -0.33 -23.67
N ILE A 76 -31.53 -1.62 -23.87
CA ILE A 76 -30.86 -2.52 -24.80
C ILE A 76 -31.90 -3.28 -25.65
N SER A 77 -31.49 -3.84 -26.79
CA SER A 77 -32.43 -4.66 -27.57
C SER A 77 -32.73 -5.99 -26.86
N GLU A 78 -33.85 -6.60 -27.23
CA GLU A 78 -34.16 -7.96 -26.79
C GLU A 78 -33.15 -8.98 -27.31
N GLY A 79 -32.84 -9.99 -26.48
CA GLY A 79 -32.02 -11.12 -26.87
C GLY A 79 -31.25 -11.78 -25.72
N PRO A 80 -30.56 -12.91 -25.99
CA PRO A 80 -29.63 -13.51 -25.04
C PRO A 80 -28.49 -12.55 -24.69
N VAL A 81 -27.95 -12.70 -23.48
CA VAL A 81 -26.79 -11.95 -22.98
C VAL A 81 -25.79 -12.95 -22.42
N LEU A 82 -24.69 -13.16 -23.13
CA LEU A 82 -23.59 -14.02 -22.67
C LEU A 82 -22.54 -13.22 -21.87
N SER A 83 -22.34 -11.96 -22.24
CA SER A 83 -21.44 -11.03 -21.58
C SER A 83 -21.88 -9.61 -21.91
N ILE A 84 -21.67 -8.68 -20.99
CA ILE A 84 -21.97 -7.26 -21.14
C ILE A 84 -20.88 -6.45 -20.45
N ARG A 85 -20.34 -5.44 -21.15
CA ARG A 85 -19.32 -4.52 -20.61
C ARG A 85 -19.48 -3.15 -21.25
N TYR A 86 -19.23 -2.11 -20.46
CA TYR A 86 -19.30 -0.73 -20.94
C TYR A 86 -17.90 -0.31 -21.44
N SER A 87 -17.84 0.62 -22.41
CA SER A 87 -16.57 1.25 -22.74
C SER A 87 -16.02 2.00 -21.52
N LEU A 88 -14.70 2.23 -21.47
CA LEU A 88 -14.08 2.88 -20.30
C LEU A 88 -14.50 4.34 -20.12
N ASP A 89 -14.96 4.99 -21.20
CA ASP A 89 -15.60 6.31 -21.14
C ASP A 89 -17.13 6.23 -20.94
N ALA A 90 -17.65 5.03 -20.71
CA ALA A 90 -19.05 4.69 -20.51
C ALA A 90 -20.00 5.23 -21.59
N LYS A 91 -19.52 5.46 -22.84
CA LYS A 91 -20.37 5.87 -23.97
C LYS A 91 -21.01 4.71 -24.70
N PHE A 92 -20.33 3.56 -24.74
CA PHE A 92 -20.82 2.36 -25.40
C PHE A 92 -21.19 1.27 -24.41
N ILE A 93 -22.27 0.58 -24.70
CA ILE A 93 -22.62 -0.71 -24.10
C ILE A 93 -22.31 -1.76 -25.15
N ALA A 94 -21.48 -2.75 -24.81
CA ALA A 94 -21.22 -3.90 -25.66
C ALA A 94 -21.86 -5.13 -25.04
N VAL A 95 -22.63 -5.88 -25.83
CA VAL A 95 -23.32 -7.10 -25.41
C VAL A 95 -22.98 -8.22 -26.37
N GLN A 96 -22.38 -9.29 -25.84
CA GLN A 96 -22.19 -10.52 -26.59
C GLN A 96 -23.50 -11.30 -26.63
N ARG A 97 -24.12 -11.32 -27.81
CA ARG A 97 -25.41 -11.99 -28.06
C ARG A 97 -25.24 -13.47 -28.35
N SER A 98 -24.14 -13.83 -29.00
CA SER A 98 -23.82 -15.21 -29.34
C SER A 98 -22.30 -15.43 -29.36
N ASN A 99 -21.87 -16.67 -29.62
CA ASN A 99 -20.47 -16.98 -29.83
C ASN A 99 -19.90 -16.41 -31.15
N HIS A 100 -20.68 -15.64 -31.94
CA HIS A 100 -20.22 -15.06 -33.20
C HIS A 100 -20.61 -13.60 -33.39
N ASP A 101 -21.35 -12.99 -32.45
CA ASP A 101 -21.92 -11.64 -32.61
C ASP A 101 -21.83 -10.86 -31.29
N ILE A 102 -21.23 -9.67 -31.38
CA ILE A 102 -21.24 -8.66 -30.32
C ILE A 102 -21.95 -7.43 -30.87
N GLN A 103 -22.96 -6.98 -30.14
CA GLN A 103 -23.75 -5.80 -30.48
C GLN A 103 -23.33 -4.62 -29.59
N PHE A 104 -23.39 -3.41 -30.15
CA PHE A 104 -22.96 -2.18 -29.52
C PHE A 104 -24.11 -1.17 -29.51
N TRP A 105 -24.24 -0.43 -28.41
CA TRP A 105 -25.16 0.70 -28.26
C TRP A 105 -24.40 1.92 -27.82
N HIS A 106 -24.57 3.03 -28.54
CA HIS A 106 -24.11 4.33 -28.09
C HIS A 106 -25.17 4.92 -27.15
N ARG A 107 -24.82 5.19 -25.90
CA ARG A 107 -25.76 5.58 -24.84
C ARG A 107 -26.40 6.95 -25.08
N GLU A 108 -25.64 7.90 -25.63
CA GLU A 108 -26.16 9.26 -25.88
C GLU A 108 -26.99 9.37 -27.16
N THR A 109 -26.55 8.76 -28.27
CA THR A 109 -27.22 8.86 -29.57
C THR A 109 -28.29 7.78 -29.78
N GLY A 110 -28.26 6.69 -29.00
CA GLY A 110 -29.10 5.52 -29.19
C GLY A 110 -28.74 4.67 -30.42
N GLU A 111 -27.65 5.01 -31.12
CA GLU A 111 -27.23 4.28 -32.32
C GLU A 111 -26.73 2.88 -31.97
N THR A 112 -27.03 1.91 -32.84
CA THR A 112 -26.65 0.52 -32.63
C THR A 112 -25.95 -0.05 -33.85
N PHE A 113 -24.93 -0.86 -33.61
CA PHE A 113 -24.26 -1.63 -34.66
C PHE A 113 -23.82 -2.99 -34.11
N SER A 114 -23.47 -3.92 -34.99
CA SER A 114 -23.02 -5.27 -34.60
C SER A 114 -21.71 -5.61 -35.29
N GLN A 115 -20.84 -6.32 -34.56
CA GLN A 115 -19.61 -6.88 -35.08
C GLN A 115 -19.71 -8.40 -35.04
N ARG A 116 -19.77 -9.00 -36.23
CA ARG A 116 -19.78 -10.46 -36.40
C ARG A 116 -18.40 -11.01 -36.67
N CYS A 117 -18.18 -12.24 -36.23
CA CYS A 117 -17.02 -13.01 -36.60
C CYS A 117 -17.07 -13.30 -38.11
N ARG A 118 -15.94 -13.15 -38.81
CA ARG A 118 -15.89 -13.31 -40.28
C ARG A 118 -15.97 -14.78 -40.73
N SER A 119 -15.53 -15.70 -39.88
CA SER A 119 -15.52 -17.14 -40.17
C SER A 119 -16.49 -17.86 -39.24
N GLU A 120 -17.32 -18.75 -39.80
CA GLU A 120 -18.22 -19.61 -39.00
C GLU A 120 -17.44 -20.63 -38.15
N SER A 121 -16.20 -20.95 -38.52
CA SER A 121 -15.34 -21.85 -37.76
C SER A 121 -14.72 -21.21 -36.50
N GLU A 122 -14.80 -19.89 -36.37
CA GLU A 122 -14.20 -19.13 -35.27
C GLU A 122 -15.29 -18.67 -34.31
N SER A 123 -15.12 -18.96 -33.02
CA SER A 123 -16.03 -18.52 -31.96
C SER A 123 -15.36 -17.49 -31.06
N ILE A 124 -16.13 -16.47 -30.70
CA ILE A 124 -15.82 -15.45 -29.71
C ILE A 124 -15.95 -16.09 -28.33
N LEU A 125 -14.83 -16.15 -27.62
CA LEU A 125 -14.76 -16.57 -26.21
C LEU A 125 -15.18 -15.43 -25.29
N GLY A 126 -14.87 -14.19 -25.67
CA GLY A 126 -15.30 -12.99 -24.97
C GLY A 126 -14.59 -11.74 -25.48
N PHE A 127 -14.72 -10.63 -24.75
CA PHE A 127 -14.15 -9.35 -25.15
C PHE A 127 -13.86 -8.48 -23.92
N PHE A 128 -13.02 -7.47 -24.08
CA PHE A 128 -12.77 -6.44 -23.06
C PHE A 128 -12.34 -5.11 -23.70
N TRP A 129 -12.66 -4.02 -23.01
CA TRP A 129 -12.22 -2.67 -23.36
C TRP A 129 -10.83 -2.40 -22.76
N THR A 130 -10.05 -1.54 -23.43
CA THR A 130 -8.69 -1.20 -23.02
C THR A 130 -8.44 0.30 -23.16
N ASP A 131 -7.54 0.83 -22.33
CA ASP A 131 -7.03 2.20 -22.39
C ASP A 131 -5.80 2.33 -23.30
N CYS A 132 -5.60 1.36 -24.19
CA CYS A 132 -4.44 1.30 -25.06
C CYS A 132 -4.63 2.26 -26.25
N PRO A 133 -3.65 3.12 -26.59
CA PRO A 133 -3.81 4.07 -27.69
C PRO A 133 -3.94 3.40 -29.08
N LEU A 134 -3.63 2.10 -29.19
CA LEU A 134 -3.66 1.37 -30.46
C LEU A 134 -5.03 0.77 -30.81
N CYS A 135 -5.90 0.58 -29.81
CA CYS A 135 -7.19 -0.05 -29.99
C CYS A 135 -8.11 0.25 -28.80
N ASP A 136 -9.41 0.32 -29.02
CA ASP A 136 -10.39 0.59 -27.96
C ASP A 136 -10.91 -0.71 -27.32
N ILE A 137 -11.07 -1.76 -28.14
CA ILE A 137 -11.68 -3.03 -27.73
C ILE A 137 -10.94 -4.22 -28.34
N VAL A 138 -10.84 -5.30 -27.57
CA VAL A 138 -10.19 -6.54 -27.98
C VAL A 138 -11.17 -7.70 -27.91
N PHE A 139 -11.26 -8.46 -29.00
CA PHE A 139 -12.06 -9.68 -29.07
C PHE A 139 -11.13 -10.88 -28.90
N VAL A 140 -11.50 -11.76 -27.97
CA VAL A 140 -10.81 -13.03 -27.74
C VAL A 140 -11.59 -14.11 -28.46
N LYS A 141 -10.94 -14.75 -29.44
CA LYS A 141 -11.51 -15.83 -30.26
C LYS A 141 -10.73 -17.12 -30.05
N THR A 142 -11.32 -18.25 -30.44
CA THR A 142 -10.60 -19.54 -30.48
C THR A 142 -9.36 -19.53 -31.39
N SER A 143 -9.33 -18.64 -32.40
CA SER A 143 -8.20 -18.44 -33.31
C SER A 143 -7.24 -17.30 -32.93
N GLY A 144 -7.45 -16.63 -31.80
CA GLY A 144 -6.52 -15.64 -31.26
C GLY A 144 -7.19 -14.35 -30.80
N LEU A 145 -6.51 -13.21 -31.01
CA LEU A 145 -6.99 -11.88 -30.65
C LEU A 145 -7.23 -11.01 -31.88
N ASP A 146 -8.36 -10.31 -31.91
CA ASP A 146 -8.62 -9.23 -32.85
C ASP A 146 -8.69 -7.90 -32.08
N PHE A 147 -7.93 -6.90 -32.54
CA PHE A 147 -7.87 -5.57 -31.95
C PHE A 147 -8.67 -4.60 -32.82
N PHE A 148 -9.63 -3.89 -32.23
CA PHE A 148 -10.49 -2.96 -32.95
C PHE A 148 -10.37 -1.54 -32.39
N ALA A 149 -10.50 -0.57 -33.28
CA ALA A 149 -10.65 0.85 -32.95
C ALA A 149 -11.99 1.35 -33.50
N TYR A 150 -12.70 2.16 -32.73
CA TYR A 150 -13.94 2.79 -33.14
C TYR A 150 -13.66 4.01 -34.01
N ASN A 151 -14.21 4.00 -35.24
CA ASN A 151 -14.10 5.14 -36.14
C ASN A 151 -15.41 5.94 -36.08
N SER A 152 -15.32 7.17 -35.55
CA SER A 152 -16.46 8.08 -35.38
C SER A 152 -17.12 8.51 -36.69
N GLU A 153 -16.38 8.56 -37.80
CA GLU A 153 -16.93 8.93 -39.11
C GLU A 153 -17.78 7.79 -39.70
N SER A 154 -17.24 6.57 -39.67
CA SER A 154 -17.94 5.38 -40.19
C SER A 154 -18.95 4.78 -39.21
N LYS A 155 -18.92 5.20 -37.94
CA LYS A 155 -19.73 4.67 -36.82
C LYS A 155 -19.62 3.15 -36.66
N LEU A 156 -18.46 2.59 -37.02
CA LEU A 156 -18.18 1.17 -36.99
C LEU A 156 -16.80 0.91 -36.38
N LEU A 157 -16.59 -0.34 -35.95
CA LEU A 157 -15.29 -0.82 -35.51
C LEU A 157 -14.41 -1.18 -36.72
N HIS A 158 -13.20 -0.64 -36.74
CA HIS A 158 -12.17 -0.97 -37.70
C HIS A 158 -11.18 -1.96 -37.07
N LEU A 159 -10.88 -3.05 -37.77
CA LEU A 159 -9.89 -4.05 -37.34
C LEU A 159 -8.48 -3.48 -37.52
N VAL A 160 -7.77 -3.25 -36.42
CA VAL A 160 -6.40 -2.71 -36.39
C VAL A 160 -5.37 -3.82 -36.60
N GLU A 161 -5.46 -4.90 -35.83
CA GLU A 161 -4.50 -6.00 -35.85
C GLU A 161 -5.23 -7.32 -35.54
N THR A 162 -4.73 -8.44 -36.09
CA THR A 162 -5.12 -9.80 -35.67
C THR A 162 -3.88 -10.57 -35.25
N ARG A 163 -3.88 -11.14 -34.04
CA ARG A 163 -2.84 -12.05 -33.54
C ARG A 163 -3.37 -13.47 -33.49
N LYS A 164 -2.92 -14.29 -34.45
CA LYS A 164 -3.36 -15.68 -34.58
C LYS A 164 -2.69 -16.60 -33.56
N LEU A 165 -3.51 -17.24 -32.72
CA LEU A 165 -3.11 -18.16 -31.66
C LEU A 165 -4.23 -19.18 -31.45
N ASN A 166 -3.92 -20.43 -31.10
CA ASN A 166 -4.97 -21.34 -30.64
C ASN A 166 -5.31 -21.01 -29.17
N VAL A 167 -6.58 -20.72 -28.89
CA VAL A 167 -7.06 -20.34 -27.55
C VAL A 167 -8.19 -21.28 -27.13
N SER A 168 -8.01 -21.95 -26.00
CA SER A 168 -9.02 -22.82 -25.40
C SER A 168 -9.94 -22.05 -24.44
N TRP A 169 -9.37 -21.17 -23.63
CA TRP A 169 -10.07 -20.24 -22.75
C TRP A 169 -9.13 -19.09 -22.38
N TYR A 170 -9.67 -18.04 -21.76
CA TYR A 170 -8.88 -16.88 -21.32
C TYR A 170 -9.29 -16.39 -19.94
N VAL A 171 -8.37 -15.68 -19.28
CA VAL A 171 -8.64 -14.90 -18.07
C VAL A 171 -8.10 -13.49 -18.31
N TYR A 172 -8.89 -12.49 -17.94
CA TYR A 172 -8.52 -11.08 -18.04
C TYR A 172 -8.92 -10.36 -16.76
N THR A 173 -8.04 -9.47 -16.29
CA THR A 173 -8.42 -8.47 -15.30
C THR A 173 -7.99 -7.08 -15.76
N HIS A 174 -8.91 -6.13 -15.70
CA HIS A 174 -8.62 -4.74 -16.01
C HIS A 174 -7.61 -4.20 -15.01
N GLU A 175 -7.66 -4.54 -13.72
CA GLU A 175 -6.70 -4.07 -12.71
C GLU A 175 -5.23 -4.28 -13.11
N SER A 176 -4.90 -5.46 -13.63
CA SER A 176 -3.56 -5.79 -14.12
C SER A 176 -3.31 -5.40 -15.58
N ARG A 177 -4.39 -5.08 -16.31
CA ARG A 177 -4.44 -4.88 -17.75
C ARG A 177 -3.91 -6.08 -18.54
N LEU A 178 -3.96 -7.27 -17.95
CA LEU A 178 -3.35 -8.48 -18.47
C LEU A 178 -4.43 -9.47 -18.91
N VAL A 179 -4.30 -9.96 -20.14
CA VAL A 179 -5.02 -11.15 -20.62
C VAL A 179 -4.06 -12.32 -20.70
N LEU A 180 -4.48 -13.46 -20.16
CA LEU A 180 -3.81 -14.76 -20.27
C LEU A 180 -4.66 -15.68 -21.15
N LEU A 181 -4.02 -16.24 -22.18
CA LEU A 181 -4.63 -17.15 -23.15
C LEU A 181 -4.08 -18.56 -22.93
N ALA A 182 -4.94 -19.48 -22.50
CA ALA A 182 -4.59 -20.88 -22.34
C ALA A 182 -4.71 -21.62 -23.67
N SER A 183 -3.77 -22.54 -23.91
CA SER A 183 -3.66 -23.26 -25.17
C SER A 183 -3.12 -24.68 -24.98
N GLY A 184 -3.32 -25.51 -26.00
CA GLY A 184 -2.92 -26.92 -26.02
C GLY A 184 -3.98 -27.84 -25.39
N MET A 185 -3.85 -29.15 -25.62
CA MET A 185 -4.87 -30.13 -25.20
C MET A 185 -5.13 -30.17 -23.69
N GLN A 186 -4.11 -29.81 -22.88
CA GLN A 186 -4.22 -29.75 -21.42
C GLN A 186 -4.41 -28.33 -20.88
N CYS A 187 -4.46 -27.32 -21.76
CA CYS A 187 -4.55 -25.91 -21.40
C CYS A 187 -3.44 -25.37 -20.47
N LYS A 188 -2.24 -26.00 -20.48
CA LYS A 188 -1.11 -25.64 -19.60
C LYS A 188 -0.17 -24.57 -20.17
N THR A 189 -0.22 -24.35 -21.48
CA THR A 189 0.60 -23.33 -22.13
C THR A 189 -0.13 -22.00 -22.15
N PHE A 190 0.52 -20.95 -21.66
CA PHE A 190 -0.03 -19.60 -21.63
C PHE A 190 0.71 -18.64 -22.54
N ASN A 191 -0.04 -17.83 -23.28
CA ASN A 191 0.43 -16.60 -23.89
C ASN A 191 -0.23 -15.41 -23.18
N GLY A 192 0.57 -14.46 -22.72
CA GLY A 192 0.08 -13.27 -22.02
C GLY A 192 0.27 -12.00 -22.84
N PHE A 193 -0.70 -11.09 -22.76
CA PHE A 193 -0.60 -9.74 -23.32
C PHE A 193 -1.05 -8.71 -22.29
N GLN A 194 -0.21 -7.72 -22.01
CA GLN A 194 -0.56 -6.58 -21.19
C GLN A 194 -0.87 -5.38 -22.08
N LEU A 195 -2.06 -4.81 -21.95
CA LEU A 195 -2.56 -3.71 -22.79
C LEU A 195 -2.74 -2.47 -21.93
N SER A 196 -1.77 -1.56 -21.99
CA SER A 196 -1.79 -0.34 -21.19
C SER A 196 -1.77 0.90 -22.06
N SER A 197 -1.90 2.06 -21.45
CA SER A 197 -1.68 3.36 -22.09
C SER A 197 -0.28 3.51 -22.74
N ALA A 198 0.71 2.73 -22.29
CA ALA A 198 2.04 2.68 -22.89
C ALA A 198 2.12 1.80 -24.16
N GLY A 199 1.05 1.10 -24.51
CA GLY A 199 0.98 0.16 -25.63
C GLY A 199 0.78 -1.29 -25.20
N ILE A 200 1.01 -2.20 -26.13
CA ILE A 200 0.79 -3.64 -25.97
C ILE A 200 2.13 -4.35 -25.74
N ILE A 201 2.27 -5.00 -24.59
CA ILE A 201 3.44 -5.81 -24.24
C ILE A 201 3.05 -7.28 -24.31
N ARG A 202 3.78 -8.07 -25.11
CA ARG A 202 3.67 -9.53 -25.11
C ARG A 202 4.58 -10.09 -24.02
N LEU A 203 4.01 -10.87 -23.12
CA LEU A 203 4.79 -11.59 -22.10
C LEU A 203 5.43 -12.84 -22.68
N PRO A 204 6.53 -13.33 -22.08
CA PRO A 204 7.10 -14.62 -22.44
C PRO A 204 6.05 -15.72 -22.34
N ARG A 205 6.02 -16.59 -23.35
CA ARG A 205 5.23 -17.83 -23.27
C ARG A 205 5.78 -18.67 -22.12
N PHE A 206 4.90 -19.17 -21.28
CA PHE A 206 5.26 -20.06 -20.17
C PHE A 206 4.30 -21.23 -20.09
N GLU A 207 4.72 -22.27 -19.39
CA GLU A 207 3.93 -23.48 -19.17
C GLU A 207 3.79 -23.72 -17.67
N ILE A 208 2.59 -24.08 -17.24
CA ILE A 208 2.31 -24.40 -15.85
C ILE A 208 2.54 -25.90 -15.63
N ALA A 209 3.39 -26.21 -14.66
CA ALA A 209 3.56 -27.58 -14.19
C ALA A 209 2.38 -27.95 -13.28
N MET A 210 1.80 -29.13 -13.50
CA MET A 210 0.80 -29.70 -12.62
C MET A 210 1.28 -31.05 -12.12
N ALA A 211 0.96 -31.38 -10.87
CA ALA A 211 1.19 -32.71 -10.33
C ALA A 211 0.45 -33.77 -11.18
N LYS A 212 1.08 -34.93 -11.31
CA LYS A 212 0.50 -36.06 -12.03
C LYS A 212 -0.44 -36.80 -11.08
N PRO A 213 -1.71 -37.00 -11.44
CA PRO A 213 -2.58 -37.85 -10.65
C PRO A 213 -2.09 -39.30 -10.69
N GLU A 214 -2.46 -40.08 -9.68
CA GLU A 214 -2.10 -41.51 -9.59
C GLU A 214 -2.75 -42.36 -10.70
N ALA A 215 -3.85 -41.86 -11.29
CA ALA A 215 -4.48 -42.44 -12.47
C ALA A 215 -3.81 -41.93 -13.75
N ASP A 216 -3.72 -42.75 -14.81
CA ASP A 216 -3.20 -42.40 -16.15
C ASP A 216 -3.97 -41.26 -16.88
N SER A 217 -4.86 -40.54 -16.18
CA SER A 217 -5.53 -39.35 -16.71
C SER A 217 -4.57 -38.16 -16.72
N LYS A 218 -4.52 -37.49 -17.87
CA LYS A 218 -3.78 -36.23 -18.02
C LYS A 218 -4.69 -35.09 -17.56
N PRO A 219 -4.41 -34.40 -16.43
CA PRO A 219 -5.28 -33.34 -15.96
C PRO A 219 -5.29 -32.17 -16.96
N VAL A 220 -6.49 -31.65 -17.23
CA VAL A 220 -6.73 -30.46 -18.05
C VAL A 220 -6.95 -29.29 -17.10
N LEU A 221 -6.17 -28.22 -17.27
CA LEU A 221 -6.28 -27.03 -16.46
C LEU A 221 -7.52 -26.22 -16.86
N ALA A 222 -8.41 -25.97 -15.90
CA ALA A 222 -9.62 -25.17 -16.12
C ALA A 222 -9.35 -23.67 -15.87
N ALA A 223 -10.17 -22.82 -16.46
CA ALA A 223 -10.09 -21.36 -16.26
C ALA A 223 -10.34 -20.96 -14.79
N GLU A 224 -11.20 -21.70 -14.09
CA GLU A 224 -11.54 -21.47 -12.68
C GLU A 224 -10.37 -21.72 -11.71
N ASP A 225 -9.34 -22.47 -12.13
CA ASP A 225 -8.16 -22.76 -11.32
C ASP A 225 -7.06 -21.70 -11.48
N ILE A 226 -7.27 -20.65 -12.29
CA ILE A 226 -6.32 -19.57 -12.55
C ILE A 226 -6.88 -18.21 -12.15
N PHE A 227 -6.13 -17.48 -11.33
CA PHE A 227 -6.46 -16.12 -10.91
C PHE A 227 -5.32 -15.16 -11.26
N ILE A 228 -5.67 -13.94 -11.69
CA ILE A 228 -4.69 -12.85 -11.86
C ILE A 228 -4.88 -11.87 -10.71
N VAL A 229 -3.84 -11.70 -9.89
CA VAL A 229 -3.89 -10.90 -8.67
C VAL A 229 -2.77 -9.88 -8.67
N THR A 230 -3.08 -8.63 -8.29
CA THR A 230 -2.10 -7.56 -8.10
C THR A 230 -1.93 -7.30 -6.61
N VAL A 231 -0.73 -7.55 -6.08
CA VAL A 231 -0.41 -7.37 -4.66
C VAL A 231 0.97 -6.72 -4.55
N TYR A 232 1.08 -5.66 -3.74
CA TYR A 232 2.28 -4.82 -3.61
C TYR A 232 2.81 -4.28 -4.94
N GLY A 233 1.91 -3.94 -5.87
CA GLY A 233 2.26 -3.45 -7.21
C GLY A 233 2.92 -4.50 -8.11
N ARG A 234 2.85 -5.79 -7.74
CA ARG A 234 3.36 -6.92 -8.52
C ARG A 234 2.19 -7.77 -8.99
N ILE A 235 2.27 -8.25 -10.23
CA ILE A 235 1.22 -9.07 -10.85
C ILE A 235 1.60 -10.54 -10.70
N TYR A 236 0.65 -11.34 -10.23
CA TYR A 236 0.79 -12.78 -10.06
C TYR A 236 -0.29 -13.51 -10.86
N CYS A 237 0.10 -14.60 -11.51
CA CYS A 237 -0.80 -15.70 -11.85
C CYS A 237 -0.78 -16.69 -10.68
N VAL A 238 -1.94 -16.90 -10.09
CA VAL A 238 -2.14 -17.83 -8.99
C VAL A 238 -2.85 -19.05 -9.54
N GLN A 239 -2.20 -20.21 -9.44
CA GLN A 239 -2.72 -21.47 -9.96
C GLN A 239 -3.06 -22.43 -8.83
N VAL A 240 -4.29 -22.96 -8.86
CA VAL A 240 -4.75 -24.02 -7.97
C VAL A 240 -4.29 -25.37 -8.55
N ASP A 241 -3.42 -26.08 -7.82
CA ASP A 241 -3.10 -27.49 -8.09
C ASP A 241 -3.80 -28.37 -7.05
N ARG A 242 -4.96 -28.90 -7.43
CA ARG A 242 -5.77 -29.76 -6.56
C ARG A 242 -5.15 -31.13 -6.34
N VAL A 243 -4.24 -31.56 -7.21
CA VAL A 243 -3.55 -32.85 -7.07
C VAL A 243 -2.40 -32.71 -6.06
N ALA A 244 -1.63 -31.64 -6.17
CA ALA A 244 -0.56 -31.33 -5.21
C ALA A 244 -1.09 -30.79 -3.87
N MET A 245 -2.36 -30.35 -3.82
CA MET A 245 -2.93 -29.57 -2.72
C MET A 245 -2.10 -28.29 -2.46
N LEU A 246 -1.69 -27.62 -3.54
CA LEU A 246 -0.89 -26.39 -3.50
C LEU A 246 -1.51 -25.28 -4.35
N LEU A 247 -1.23 -24.05 -3.95
CA LEU A 247 -1.51 -22.83 -4.70
C LEU A 247 -0.18 -22.24 -5.18
N HIS A 248 0.13 -22.36 -6.47
CA HIS A 248 1.38 -21.87 -7.04
C HIS A 248 1.31 -20.38 -7.40
N LEU A 249 2.33 -19.62 -7.04
CA LEU A 249 2.43 -18.19 -7.35
C LEU A 249 3.48 -17.96 -8.45
N TYR A 250 3.03 -17.54 -9.62
CA TYR A 250 3.86 -17.15 -10.75
C TYR A 250 3.87 -15.63 -10.85
N ARG A 251 5.01 -15.00 -10.57
CA ARG A 251 5.18 -13.56 -10.72
C ARG A 251 5.53 -13.20 -12.15
N PHE A 252 4.85 -12.19 -12.68
CA PHE A 252 5.14 -11.64 -13.99
C PHE A 252 6.16 -10.50 -13.91
N TYR A 253 7.16 -10.59 -14.77
CA TYR A 253 8.07 -9.52 -15.14
C TYR A 253 7.87 -9.20 -16.63
N ARG A 254 8.50 -8.12 -17.10
CA ARG A 254 8.40 -7.72 -18.51
C ARG A 254 8.97 -8.79 -19.46
N ASP A 255 10.00 -9.49 -19.02
CA ASP A 255 10.85 -10.39 -19.80
C ASP A 255 10.91 -11.82 -19.25
N ALA A 256 10.30 -12.07 -18.09
CA ALA A 256 10.27 -13.40 -17.47
C ALA A 256 8.98 -13.67 -16.70
N VAL A 257 8.64 -14.95 -16.55
CA VAL A 257 7.62 -15.43 -15.62
C VAL A 257 8.31 -16.36 -14.64
N VAL A 258 8.26 -16.03 -13.35
CA VAL A 258 9.02 -16.75 -12.32
C VAL A 258 8.07 -17.30 -11.27
N GLN A 259 8.15 -18.60 -11.03
CA GLN A 259 7.45 -19.22 -9.90
C GLN A 259 8.15 -18.81 -8.59
N GLN A 260 7.49 -18.02 -7.75
CA GLN A 260 8.06 -17.49 -6.51
C GLN A 260 7.79 -18.39 -5.30
N GLY A 261 6.79 -19.25 -5.35
CA GLY A 261 6.47 -20.15 -4.25
C GLY A 261 5.18 -20.91 -4.43
N SER A 262 4.80 -21.64 -3.39
CA SER A 262 3.55 -22.39 -3.30
C SER A 262 2.99 -22.29 -1.89
N LEU A 263 1.66 -22.16 -1.77
CA LEU A 263 0.97 -22.09 -0.49
C LEU A 263 0.07 -23.32 -0.34
N PRO A 264 -0.04 -23.92 0.85
CA PRO A 264 -0.89 -25.09 1.04
C PRO A 264 -2.37 -24.74 0.93
N ILE A 265 -3.13 -25.63 0.28
CA ILE A 265 -4.60 -25.62 0.28
C ILE A 265 -5.11 -26.91 0.94
N TYR A 266 -6.34 -26.85 1.46
CA TYR A 266 -6.91 -27.91 2.30
C TYR A 266 -8.33 -28.31 1.87
N SER A 267 -8.80 -27.78 0.74
CA SER A 267 -10.15 -27.92 0.20
C SER A 267 -10.07 -28.14 -1.31
N SER A 268 -11.12 -28.75 -1.88
CA SER A 268 -11.20 -28.99 -3.31
C SER A 268 -11.71 -27.75 -4.06
N ARG A 269 -12.67 -27.03 -3.48
CA ARG A 269 -13.18 -25.75 -3.98
C ARG A 269 -12.40 -24.62 -3.33
N ILE A 270 -11.63 -23.90 -4.14
CA ILE A 270 -10.74 -22.81 -3.73
C ILE A 270 -11.10 -21.56 -4.51
N SER A 271 -11.16 -20.44 -3.81
CA SER A 271 -11.26 -19.11 -4.42
C SER A 271 -10.19 -18.20 -3.83
N VAL A 272 -9.82 -17.16 -4.59
CA VAL A 272 -8.79 -16.21 -4.19
C VAL A 272 -9.34 -14.79 -4.23
N SER A 273 -8.97 -14.00 -3.23
CA SER A 273 -9.23 -12.57 -3.16
C SER A 273 -7.95 -11.83 -2.73
N ALA A 274 -7.89 -10.53 -3.00
CA ALA A 274 -6.76 -9.68 -2.62
C ALA A 274 -7.28 -8.40 -2.00
N VAL A 275 -7.10 -8.23 -0.69
CA VAL A 275 -7.59 -7.05 0.04
C VAL A 275 -6.41 -6.35 0.66
N ASP A 276 -6.23 -5.07 0.33
CA ASP A 276 -5.15 -4.23 0.88
C ASP A 276 -3.73 -4.82 0.71
N ASN A 277 -3.43 -5.53 -0.37
CA ASN A 277 -2.18 -6.30 -0.55
C ASN A 277 -2.03 -7.54 0.35
N VAL A 278 -3.13 -8.08 0.89
CA VAL A 278 -3.16 -9.42 1.52
C VAL A 278 -3.81 -10.39 0.56
N LEU A 279 -3.18 -11.55 0.35
CA LEU A 279 -3.79 -12.64 -0.40
C LEU A 279 -4.71 -13.44 0.54
N LEU A 280 -5.99 -13.50 0.19
CA LEU A 280 -7.01 -14.27 0.89
C LEU A 280 -7.25 -15.55 0.09
N VAL A 281 -7.00 -16.69 0.72
CA VAL A 281 -7.27 -18.01 0.14
C VAL A 281 -8.51 -18.58 0.83
N HIS A 282 -9.62 -18.57 0.11
CA HIS A 282 -10.91 -19.07 0.57
C HIS A 282 -10.95 -20.59 0.36
N GLN A 283 -10.94 -21.33 1.46
CA GLN A 283 -11.16 -22.78 1.48
C GLN A 283 -12.67 -23.00 1.55
N VAL A 284 -13.35 -22.96 0.40
CA VAL A 284 -14.82 -22.84 0.33
C VAL A 284 -15.51 -24.01 1.03
N ASP A 285 -15.05 -25.24 0.80
CA ASP A 285 -15.65 -26.44 1.43
C ASP A 285 -15.42 -26.45 2.95
N ALA A 286 -14.23 -26.02 3.39
CA ALA A 286 -13.88 -25.92 4.81
C ALA A 286 -14.46 -24.67 5.51
N LYS A 287 -15.05 -23.75 4.73
CA LYS A 287 -15.61 -22.47 5.20
C LYS A 287 -14.63 -21.58 5.97
N VAL A 288 -13.33 -21.68 5.69
CA VAL A 288 -12.27 -20.86 6.33
C VAL A 288 -11.52 -20.00 5.32
N VAL A 289 -10.98 -18.87 5.78
CA VAL A 289 -10.09 -18.01 5.00
C VAL A 289 -8.69 -18.07 5.59
N ILE A 290 -7.70 -18.29 4.73
CA ILE A 290 -6.28 -18.23 5.09
C ILE A 290 -5.70 -16.93 4.55
N LEU A 291 -4.98 -16.20 5.41
CA LEU A 291 -4.37 -14.91 5.07
C LEU A 291 -2.88 -15.06 4.85
N TYR A 292 -2.39 -14.60 3.70
CA TYR A 292 -0.97 -14.60 3.38
C TYR A 292 -0.48 -13.20 3.02
N ASP A 293 0.60 -12.77 3.67
CA ASP A 293 1.36 -11.58 3.28
C ASP A 293 2.52 -12.04 2.40
N ILE A 294 2.34 -11.97 1.08
CA ILE A 294 3.35 -12.44 0.12
C ILE A 294 4.62 -11.59 0.08
N PHE A 295 4.66 -10.46 0.79
CA PHE A 295 5.89 -9.68 0.95
C PHE A 295 6.73 -10.21 2.12
N ALA A 296 6.12 -10.87 3.10
CA ALA A 296 6.87 -11.50 4.17
C ALA A 296 7.70 -12.67 3.62
N ASP A 297 8.93 -12.83 4.12
CA ASP A 297 9.82 -13.94 3.73
C ASP A 297 9.27 -15.31 4.17
N SER A 298 8.29 -15.30 5.08
CA SER A 298 7.60 -16.49 5.56
C SER A 298 6.42 -16.83 4.65
N GLN A 299 6.38 -18.08 4.17
CA GLN A 299 5.19 -18.65 3.51
C GLN A 299 4.11 -19.07 4.53
N ALA A 300 4.28 -18.74 5.81
CA ALA A 300 3.29 -19.02 6.84
C ALA A 300 2.10 -18.06 6.76
N PRO A 301 0.89 -18.52 7.15
CA PRO A 301 -0.25 -17.63 7.33
C PRO A 301 0.03 -16.53 8.36
N ILE A 302 -0.57 -15.35 8.16
CA ILE A 302 -0.46 -14.19 9.06
C ILE A 302 -1.04 -14.51 10.43
N SER A 303 -2.13 -15.27 10.45
CA SER A 303 -2.88 -15.65 11.64
C SER A 303 -3.58 -16.99 11.41
N ALA A 304 -4.18 -17.54 12.46
CA ALA A 304 -4.92 -18.79 12.36
C ALA A 304 -6.05 -18.68 11.31
N PRO A 305 -6.28 -19.70 10.47
CA PRO A 305 -7.41 -19.75 9.56
C PRO A 305 -8.73 -19.68 10.34
N LEU A 306 -9.56 -18.68 10.05
CA LEU A 306 -10.86 -18.50 10.69
C LEU A 306 -11.98 -18.40 9.63
N PRO A 307 -13.23 -18.71 9.99
CA PRO A 307 -14.36 -18.57 9.08
C PRO A 307 -14.61 -17.13 8.66
N LEU A 308 -15.11 -16.91 7.44
CA LEU A 308 -15.58 -15.59 7.01
C LEU A 308 -16.76 -15.15 7.90
N LEU A 309 -16.69 -13.95 8.47
CA LEU A 309 -17.72 -13.43 9.38
C LEU A 309 -18.73 -12.53 8.66
N LEU A 310 -20.02 -12.72 8.91
CA LEU A 310 -21.07 -11.77 8.53
C LEU A 310 -21.35 -10.80 9.69
N ARG A 311 -21.03 -9.52 9.53
CA ARG A 311 -21.26 -8.46 10.52
C ARG A 311 -22.55 -7.70 10.29
N GLY A 312 -23.13 -7.16 11.35
CA GLY A 312 -24.26 -6.23 11.28
C GLY A 312 -25.64 -6.86 11.10
N LEU A 313 -25.73 -8.18 10.85
CA LEU A 313 -27.01 -8.88 10.81
C LEU A 313 -27.58 -8.99 12.24
N ARG A 314 -28.67 -8.28 12.52
CA ARG A 314 -29.40 -8.42 13.78
C ARG A 314 -30.12 -9.76 13.80
N ARG A 315 -29.50 -10.79 14.38
CA ARG A 315 -30.24 -11.97 14.81
C ARG A 315 -31.14 -11.54 15.97
N TYR A 316 -32.43 -11.40 15.71
CA TYR A 316 -33.39 -11.34 16.80
C TYR A 316 -33.27 -12.67 17.57
N ASN A 317 -32.72 -12.61 18.78
CA ASN A 317 -32.66 -13.77 19.66
C ASN A 317 -34.09 -14.31 19.86
N SER A 318 -34.38 -15.48 19.32
CA SER A 318 -35.61 -16.25 19.51
C SER A 318 -35.70 -16.87 20.91
N SER A 319 -35.16 -16.21 21.95
CA SER A 319 -35.10 -16.73 23.31
C SER A 319 -35.69 -15.81 24.38
N ALA A 320 -36.59 -14.88 24.03
CA ALA A 320 -37.31 -14.07 25.03
C ALA A 320 -38.69 -13.57 24.57
N SER A 321 -39.63 -14.49 24.29
CA SER A 321 -41.08 -14.30 24.57
C SER A 321 -41.93 -15.44 23.98
N ARG A 322 -42.06 -16.56 24.71
CA ARG A 322 -43.29 -17.35 24.63
C ARG A 322 -44.37 -16.57 25.38
N SER A 323 -45.04 -15.65 24.71
CA SER A 323 -46.38 -15.20 25.09
C SER A 323 -47.23 -15.22 23.83
N GLY A 324 -48.20 -16.12 23.81
CA GLY A 324 -48.97 -16.44 22.62
C GLY A 324 -49.78 -15.27 22.09
N ARG A 325 -49.89 -15.24 20.76
CA ARG A 325 -51.12 -14.96 20.02
C ARG A 325 -50.92 -15.46 18.60
N GLU A 326 -51.83 -16.32 18.18
CA GLU A 326 -52.07 -16.63 16.78
C GLU A 326 -52.44 -15.33 16.08
N ASP A 327 -51.73 -14.99 15.01
CA ASP A 327 -52.30 -14.39 13.80
C ASP A 327 -51.27 -14.50 12.67
N SER A 328 -51.77 -14.99 11.54
CA SER A 328 -51.08 -15.29 10.29
C SER A 328 -50.46 -14.04 9.65
N GLU A 329 -49.47 -14.25 8.78
CA GLU A 329 -48.74 -13.27 7.92
C GLU A 329 -47.36 -12.77 8.40
N SER A 330 -46.44 -13.68 8.75
CA SER A 330 -45.00 -13.33 8.84
C SER A 330 -44.04 -14.43 8.37
N SER A 331 -44.51 -15.38 7.56
CA SER A 331 -43.68 -16.52 7.13
C SER A 331 -42.67 -16.16 6.03
N GLU A 332 -42.94 -15.17 5.17
CA GLU A 332 -42.02 -14.83 4.05
C GLU A 332 -40.79 -14.01 4.49
N ALA A 333 -40.95 -13.05 5.41
CA ALA A 333 -39.83 -12.26 5.92
C ALA A 333 -38.84 -13.07 6.77
N ASN A 334 -39.31 -14.13 7.42
CA ASN A 334 -38.48 -15.02 8.25
C ASN A 334 -37.62 -15.97 7.40
N ILE A 335 -38.07 -16.38 6.20
CA ILE A 335 -37.33 -17.30 5.31
C ILE A 335 -36.20 -16.55 4.55
N VAL A 336 -36.46 -15.30 4.15
CA VAL A 336 -35.45 -14.47 3.46
C VAL A 336 -34.25 -14.18 4.38
N SER A 337 -34.48 -14.00 5.68
CA SER A 337 -33.41 -13.72 6.65
C SER A 337 -32.53 -14.93 7.00
N GLU A 338 -33.01 -16.17 6.79
CA GLU A 338 -32.21 -17.40 7.03
C GLU A 338 -31.34 -17.76 5.82
N ASN A 339 -31.85 -17.61 4.59
CA ASN A 339 -31.07 -17.87 3.38
C ASN A 339 -30.01 -16.79 3.09
N GLU A 340 -30.26 -15.52 3.41
CA GLU A 340 -29.26 -14.44 3.31
C GLU A 340 -28.07 -14.60 4.29
N ALA A 341 -28.20 -15.49 5.29
CA ALA A 341 -27.17 -15.73 6.31
C ALA A 341 -26.23 -16.89 6.00
N ALA A 342 -26.49 -17.67 4.94
CA ALA A 342 -25.67 -18.81 4.56
C ALA A 342 -24.35 -18.37 3.90
N ILE A 343 -23.27 -18.35 4.68
CA ILE A 343 -21.92 -18.03 4.19
C ILE A 343 -21.39 -19.19 3.35
N TYR A 344 -20.77 -18.87 2.21
CA TYR A 344 -20.31 -19.84 1.21
C TYR A 344 -21.46 -20.66 0.59
N GLY A 345 -22.47 -19.96 0.08
CA GLY A 345 -23.50 -20.60 -0.76
C GLY A 345 -22.88 -21.21 -2.02
N ASP A 346 -23.51 -22.25 -2.56
CA ASP A 346 -22.98 -22.98 -3.73
C ASP A 346 -22.85 -22.10 -4.99
N ASP A 347 -23.73 -21.09 -5.12
CA ASP A 347 -23.76 -20.13 -6.23
C ASP A 347 -22.91 -18.87 -5.98
N TRP A 348 -22.03 -18.88 -4.97
CA TRP A 348 -21.11 -17.78 -4.70
C TRP A 348 -19.95 -17.78 -5.69
N THR A 349 -19.73 -16.63 -6.32
CA THR A 349 -18.60 -16.37 -7.19
C THR A 349 -17.73 -15.27 -6.59
N PHE A 350 -16.41 -15.50 -6.58
CA PHE A 350 -15.45 -14.56 -6.04
C PHE A 350 -14.91 -13.70 -7.19
N LEU A 351 -15.11 -12.40 -7.08
CA LEU A 351 -14.70 -11.42 -8.08
C LEU A 351 -13.48 -10.70 -7.52
N VAL A 352 -12.31 -11.04 -8.06
CA VAL A 352 -11.03 -10.40 -7.70
C VAL A 352 -11.12 -8.89 -8.02
N PRO A 353 -10.72 -8.00 -7.10
CA PRO A 353 -9.96 -8.29 -5.88
C PRO A 353 -10.77 -8.68 -4.64
N ASP A 354 -11.92 -8.05 -4.36
CA ASP A 354 -12.49 -8.00 -3.00
C ASP A 354 -14.01 -8.18 -2.94
N LEU A 355 -14.65 -8.75 -3.97
CA LEU A 355 -16.10 -8.87 -4.06
C LEU A 355 -16.56 -10.33 -4.08
N ILE A 356 -17.72 -10.58 -3.47
CA ILE A 356 -18.42 -11.88 -3.54
C ILE A 356 -19.80 -11.64 -4.12
N CYS A 357 -20.10 -12.29 -5.25
CA CYS A 357 -21.39 -12.25 -5.91
C CYS A 357 -22.16 -13.54 -5.61
N ASP A 358 -23.28 -13.40 -4.93
CA ASP A 358 -24.24 -14.48 -4.71
C ASP A 358 -25.31 -14.41 -5.79
N ALA A 359 -25.15 -15.26 -6.81
CA ALA A 359 -26.01 -15.24 -7.99
C ALA A 359 -27.43 -15.77 -7.69
N ALA A 360 -27.60 -16.60 -6.66
CA ALA A 360 -28.90 -17.13 -6.25
C ALA A 360 -29.74 -16.06 -5.57
N ASN A 361 -29.16 -15.36 -4.59
CA ASN A 361 -29.86 -14.32 -3.83
C ASN A 361 -29.80 -12.92 -4.50
N LYS A 362 -29.07 -12.77 -5.61
CA LYS A 362 -28.86 -11.51 -6.33
C LYS A 362 -28.28 -10.42 -5.43
N ILE A 363 -27.29 -10.78 -4.62
CA ILE A 363 -26.62 -9.85 -3.70
C ILE A 363 -25.11 -9.83 -3.95
N LEU A 364 -24.52 -8.67 -3.71
CA LEU A 364 -23.08 -8.44 -3.80
C LEU A 364 -22.55 -8.03 -2.42
N TRP A 365 -21.49 -8.71 -1.99
CA TRP A 365 -20.77 -8.42 -0.76
C TRP A 365 -19.39 -7.87 -1.07
N LYS A 366 -18.90 -7.00 -0.18
CA LYS A 366 -17.51 -6.56 -0.15
C LYS A 366 -16.76 -7.19 1.02
N ILE A 367 -15.61 -7.75 0.72
CA ILE A 367 -14.71 -8.40 1.67
C ILE A 367 -13.85 -7.33 2.36
N HIS A 368 -13.75 -7.43 3.68
CA HIS A 368 -12.95 -6.53 4.51
C HIS A 368 -12.02 -7.34 5.42
N LEU A 369 -10.85 -6.77 5.70
CA LEU A 369 -9.93 -7.26 6.73
C LEU A 369 -10.31 -6.64 8.07
N ASP A 370 -10.31 -7.42 9.14
CA ASP A 370 -10.37 -6.88 10.49
C ASP A 370 -8.98 -6.77 11.12
N LEU A 371 -8.38 -5.59 11.00
CA LEU A 371 -7.06 -5.30 11.59
C LEU A 371 -7.05 -5.44 13.12
N GLU A 372 -8.17 -5.17 13.80
CA GLU A 372 -8.28 -5.31 15.25
C GLU A 372 -8.25 -6.78 15.67
N ALA A 373 -9.08 -7.63 15.06
CA ALA A 373 -9.03 -9.07 15.32
C ALA A 373 -7.67 -9.69 14.96
N ILE A 374 -7.08 -9.31 13.83
CA ILE A 374 -5.75 -9.80 13.41
C ILE A 374 -4.70 -9.41 14.46
N SER A 375 -4.65 -8.14 14.86
CA SER A 375 -3.69 -7.67 15.88
C SER A 375 -3.88 -8.33 17.25
N ALA A 376 -5.11 -8.68 17.64
CA ALA A 376 -5.39 -9.37 18.89
C ALA A 376 -5.10 -10.89 18.86
N SER A 377 -4.99 -11.49 17.68
CA SER A 377 -4.91 -12.95 17.50
C SER A 377 -3.50 -13.53 17.54
N SER A 378 -2.47 -12.72 17.33
CA SER A 378 -1.09 -13.20 17.15
C SER A 378 -0.21 -12.86 18.35
N SER A 379 0.64 -13.82 18.74
CA SER A 379 1.65 -13.64 19.79
C SER A 379 2.95 -13.01 19.26
N GLU A 380 3.19 -13.08 17.95
CA GLU A 380 4.43 -12.58 17.32
C GLU A 380 4.26 -11.11 16.94
N MET A 381 4.37 -10.26 17.97
CA MET A 381 4.21 -8.80 17.87
C MET A 381 5.00 -8.15 16.72
N PRO A 382 6.31 -8.43 16.49
CA PRO A 382 7.05 -7.78 15.40
C PRO A 382 6.47 -8.06 14.01
N SER A 383 5.99 -9.29 13.75
CA SER A 383 5.38 -9.65 12.47
C SER A 383 4.03 -8.96 12.27
N VAL A 384 3.23 -8.80 13.33
CA VAL A 384 1.97 -8.06 13.27
C VAL A 384 2.23 -6.58 13.00
N LEU A 385 3.22 -5.97 13.66
CA LEU A 385 3.60 -4.59 13.38
C LEU A 385 4.04 -4.42 11.93
N GLU A 386 4.88 -5.32 11.42
CA GLU A 386 5.35 -5.29 10.04
C GLU A 386 4.18 -5.39 9.05
N PHE A 387 3.21 -6.27 9.33
CA PHE A 387 1.96 -6.39 8.59
C PHE A 387 1.14 -5.09 8.61
N LEU A 388 0.92 -4.50 9.80
CA LEU A 388 0.14 -3.28 10.00
C LEU A 388 0.80 -2.06 9.32
N GLN A 389 2.12 -1.97 9.35
CA GLN A 389 2.90 -0.91 8.70
C GLN A 389 2.82 -0.93 7.16
N ARG A 390 2.25 -1.99 6.57
CA ARG A 390 2.02 -2.12 5.11
C ARG A 390 0.60 -1.81 4.66
N ARG A 391 -0.33 -1.57 5.59
CA ARG A 391 -1.75 -1.37 5.28
C ARG A 391 -1.99 0.01 4.69
N LYS A 392 -2.83 0.10 3.65
CA LYS A 392 -3.15 1.35 2.96
C LYS A 392 -4.62 1.74 3.07
N LEU A 393 -5.54 0.77 3.01
CA LEU A 393 -6.98 1.04 3.08
C LEU A 393 -7.40 1.68 4.41
N GLU A 394 -6.95 1.13 5.54
CA GLU A 394 -7.24 1.65 6.89
C GLU A 394 -5.97 2.12 7.62
N ALA A 395 -5.13 2.91 6.94
CA ALA A 395 -3.81 3.30 7.44
C ALA A 395 -3.84 4.00 8.82
N ASN A 396 -4.84 4.84 9.09
CA ASN A 396 -5.01 5.50 10.39
C ASN A 396 -5.32 4.50 11.52
N LYS A 397 -6.18 3.52 11.26
CA LYS A 397 -6.50 2.46 12.23
C LYS A 397 -5.28 1.58 12.46
N ALA A 398 -4.56 1.21 11.40
CA ALA A 398 -3.32 0.44 11.50
C ALA A 398 -2.26 1.18 12.34
N LYS A 399 -2.10 2.50 12.17
CA LYS A 399 -1.23 3.35 12.98
C LYS A 399 -1.63 3.33 14.46
N GLN A 400 -2.92 3.54 14.76
CA GLN A 400 -3.43 3.52 16.13
C GLN A 400 -3.20 2.17 16.81
N LEU A 401 -3.42 1.07 16.10
CA LEU A 401 -3.12 -0.28 16.58
C LEU A 401 -1.63 -0.45 16.86
N CYS A 402 -0.74 -0.02 15.96
CA CYS A 402 0.71 -0.09 16.17
C CYS A 402 1.15 0.66 17.43
N LEU A 403 0.65 1.89 17.64
CA LEU A 403 0.94 2.69 18.85
C LEU A 403 0.42 2.02 20.12
N ALA A 404 -0.83 1.54 20.09
CA ALA A 404 -1.44 0.86 21.22
C ALA A 404 -0.69 -0.44 21.59
N MET A 405 -0.29 -1.22 20.59
CA MET A 405 0.48 -2.45 20.81
C MET A 405 1.87 -2.13 21.36
N ALA A 406 2.58 -1.14 20.80
CA ALA A 406 3.89 -0.70 21.31
C ALA A 406 3.82 -0.24 22.78
N ARG A 407 2.79 0.54 23.13
CA ARG A 407 2.50 0.94 24.51
C ARG A 407 2.23 -0.25 25.41
N THR A 408 1.36 -1.16 24.98
CA THR A 408 0.93 -2.32 25.76
C THR A 408 2.11 -3.25 26.09
N VAL A 409 2.98 -3.56 25.13
CA VAL A 409 4.13 -4.45 25.39
C VAL A 409 5.14 -3.85 26.37
N ILE A 410 5.23 -2.52 26.43
CA ILE A 410 6.06 -1.84 27.42
C ILE A 410 5.41 -1.91 28.80
N LEU A 411 4.12 -1.57 28.91
CA LEU A 411 3.39 -1.62 30.19
C LEU A 411 3.33 -3.04 30.78
N GLU A 412 3.19 -4.06 29.93
CA GLU A 412 3.23 -5.47 30.31
C GLU A 412 4.65 -5.97 30.70
N ARG A 413 5.68 -5.12 30.62
CA ARG A 413 7.07 -5.46 30.93
C ARG A 413 7.58 -6.69 30.17
N ARG A 414 7.25 -6.80 28.88
CA ARG A 414 7.75 -7.88 28.00
C ARG A 414 9.28 -7.86 27.90
N PRO A 415 9.94 -8.97 27.53
CA PRO A 415 11.41 -8.99 27.45
C PRO A 415 11.96 -7.87 26.54
N VAL A 416 13.02 -7.18 26.99
CA VAL A 416 13.60 -6.04 26.27
C VAL A 416 13.95 -6.39 24.82
N ALA A 417 14.50 -7.58 24.57
CA ALA A 417 14.83 -8.04 23.23
C ALA A 417 13.61 -8.13 22.29
N MET A 418 12.43 -8.47 22.80
CA MET A 418 11.18 -8.51 22.03
C MET A 418 10.71 -7.09 21.69
N VAL A 419 10.71 -6.19 22.68
CA VAL A 419 10.33 -4.79 22.49
C VAL A 419 11.30 -4.08 21.54
N ALA A 420 12.61 -4.36 21.64
CA ALA A 420 13.63 -3.82 20.76
C ALA A 420 13.36 -4.19 19.29
N ARG A 421 13.04 -5.46 19.00
CA ARG A 421 12.67 -5.91 17.65
C ARG A 421 11.40 -5.20 17.14
N ALA A 422 10.41 -5.02 18.02
CA ALA A 422 9.20 -4.27 17.67
C ALA A 422 9.51 -2.81 17.31
N MET A 423 10.40 -2.16 18.07
CA MET A 423 10.86 -0.80 17.77
C MET A 423 11.64 -0.73 16.45
N ASP A 424 12.52 -1.71 16.20
CA ASP A 424 13.26 -1.82 14.93
C ASP A 424 12.30 -1.86 13.74
N VAL A 425 11.23 -2.66 13.81
CA VAL A 425 10.20 -2.71 12.74
C VAL A 425 9.56 -1.34 12.49
N LEU A 426 9.17 -0.62 13.55
CA LEU A 426 8.51 0.68 13.43
C LEU A 426 9.44 1.75 12.85
N VAL A 427 10.68 1.79 13.35
CA VAL A 427 11.71 2.74 12.91
C VAL A 427 12.12 2.49 11.46
N THR A 428 12.37 1.23 11.08
CA THR A 428 12.67 0.86 9.69
C THR A 428 11.49 1.17 8.78
N SER A 429 10.26 0.88 9.18
CA SER A 429 9.06 1.21 8.39
C SER A 429 8.91 2.73 8.15
N TYR A 430 9.16 3.54 9.19
CA TYR A 430 9.18 4.99 9.08
C TYR A 430 10.30 5.50 8.16
N SER A 431 11.51 4.97 8.31
CA SER A 431 12.67 5.25 7.43
C SER A 431 12.32 4.98 5.96
N HIS A 432 11.69 3.84 5.68
CA HIS A 432 11.25 3.49 4.33
C HIS A 432 10.17 4.45 3.81
N SER A 433 9.20 4.84 4.63
CA SER A 433 8.15 5.79 4.25
C SER A 433 8.70 7.18 3.90
N ILE A 434 9.72 7.66 4.61
CA ILE A 434 10.43 8.90 4.29
C ILE A 434 11.15 8.77 2.95
N LYS A 435 11.93 7.70 2.75
CA LYS A 435 12.70 7.45 1.52
C LYS A 435 11.79 7.37 0.29
N MET A 436 10.58 6.84 0.45
CA MET A 436 9.59 6.71 -0.63
C MET A 436 8.72 7.97 -0.83
N GLY A 437 8.89 9.02 -0.02
CA GLY A 437 8.13 10.27 -0.14
C GLY A 437 6.64 10.18 0.24
N SER A 438 6.20 9.06 0.83
CA SER A 438 4.80 8.83 1.21
C SER A 438 4.39 9.67 2.43
N TYR A 439 5.32 9.89 3.37
CA TYR A 439 5.08 10.67 4.58
C TYR A 439 4.89 12.18 4.32
N LEU A 440 5.62 12.74 3.35
CA LEU A 440 5.58 14.18 3.03
C LEU A 440 4.30 14.65 2.32
N LYS A 441 3.49 13.72 1.80
CA LYS A 441 2.19 14.06 1.18
C LYS A 441 1.08 14.30 2.21
N GLY A 442 1.15 13.66 3.39
CA GLY A 442 0.13 13.82 4.45
C GLY A 442 0.25 15.12 5.26
N ILE A 443 1.44 15.73 5.34
CA ILE A 443 1.67 16.92 6.17
C ILE A 443 1.15 18.22 5.53
N LYS A 444 0.89 18.24 4.22
CA LYS A 444 0.52 19.48 3.50
C LYS A 444 -0.92 19.95 3.72
N SER A 445 -1.77 19.18 4.40
CA SER A 445 -3.18 19.56 4.62
C SER A 445 -3.48 20.17 5.99
N GLU A 446 -2.59 20.06 6.98
CA GLU A 446 -2.81 20.62 8.32
C GLU A 446 -1.75 21.68 8.67
N LYS A 447 -1.91 22.88 8.09
CA LYS A 447 -1.57 24.18 8.72
C LYS A 447 -1.75 25.32 7.71
N ALA A 448 -2.97 25.85 7.64
CA ALA A 448 -3.21 27.21 7.21
C ALA A 448 -4.49 27.75 7.86
N LEU A 449 -4.39 28.20 9.12
CA LEU A 449 -5.31 29.23 9.61
C LEU A 449 -4.64 30.60 9.37
N PRO A 450 -5.29 31.54 8.66
CA PRO A 450 -4.73 32.87 8.45
C PRO A 450 -4.97 33.76 9.68
N SER A 451 -3.88 34.22 10.29
CA SER A 451 -3.91 35.29 11.28
C SER A 451 -4.13 36.63 10.55
N THR A 452 -5.29 37.24 10.79
CA THR A 452 -5.58 38.65 10.51
C THR A 452 -4.66 39.56 11.31
N VAL A 453 -3.77 40.30 10.64
CA VAL A 453 -3.17 41.52 11.19
C VAL A 453 -3.18 42.62 10.13
N THR A 454 -3.69 43.76 10.57
CA THR A 454 -4.10 44.95 9.85
C THR A 454 -2.92 45.71 9.24
N HIS A 455 -3.07 46.11 7.98
CA HIS A 455 -2.21 47.07 7.29
C HIS A 455 -2.30 48.47 7.92
N VAL A 456 -1.16 49.09 8.18
CA VAL A 456 -1.03 50.56 8.16
C VAL A 456 0.15 50.93 7.26
N SER A 457 -0.11 51.93 6.45
CA SER A 457 0.59 52.44 5.28
C SER A 457 1.95 53.12 5.53
N SER A 458 2.80 52.97 4.50
CA SER A 458 3.90 53.78 3.93
C SER A 458 3.89 55.31 4.23
N PRO A 459 5.00 56.10 3.99
CA PRO A 459 5.87 55.96 2.82
C PRO A 459 7.36 56.38 2.85
N SER A 460 8.08 55.82 1.88
CA SER A 460 9.15 56.36 1.01
C SER A 460 10.24 57.30 1.56
N SER A 461 11.50 56.92 1.33
CA SER A 461 12.46 57.81 0.66
C SER A 461 13.47 56.99 -0.16
N ALA A 462 13.49 57.26 -1.45
CA ALA A 462 14.51 56.81 -2.39
C ALA A 462 15.67 57.80 -2.37
N ALA A 463 16.90 57.29 -2.39
CA ALA A 463 18.08 58.03 -2.84
C ALA A 463 19.11 57.04 -3.39
N ASP A 464 19.22 57.01 -4.72
CA ASP A 464 20.31 56.41 -5.46
C ASP A 464 21.60 57.21 -5.24
N THR A 465 22.75 56.53 -5.13
CA THR A 465 23.95 56.94 -5.87
C THR A 465 24.98 55.81 -5.96
N THR A 466 25.60 55.77 -7.13
CA THR A 466 26.34 54.68 -7.77
C THR A 466 27.86 54.74 -7.55
N ALA A 467 28.54 53.72 -8.10
CA ALA A 467 29.99 53.52 -8.32
C ALA A 467 30.69 52.61 -7.30
N SER A 468 31.48 51.60 -7.66
CA SER A 468 31.89 51.07 -8.97
C SER A 468 32.35 49.61 -8.79
N ARG A 469 32.12 48.79 -9.83
CA ARG A 469 32.75 47.48 -10.02
C ARG A 469 33.83 47.64 -11.07
N ILE A 470 35.04 47.13 -10.82
CA ILE A 470 35.94 46.60 -11.87
C ILE A 470 36.56 45.32 -11.32
N GLY A 471 36.17 44.19 -11.92
CA GLY A 471 37.01 43.00 -11.96
C GLY A 471 37.91 43.05 -13.19
N VAL A 472 38.91 42.17 -13.24
CA VAL A 472 39.11 41.21 -14.35
C VAL A 472 40.44 40.47 -14.12
N LEU A 473 40.31 39.16 -14.33
CA LEU A 473 41.31 38.11 -14.37
C LEU A 473 42.16 38.22 -15.66
N GLY A 474 43.46 37.92 -15.61
CA GLY A 474 44.30 37.82 -16.82
C GLY A 474 45.59 37.03 -16.60
N LYS A 475 45.67 35.85 -17.23
CA LYS A 475 46.77 34.88 -17.23
C LYS A 475 48.03 35.37 -17.99
N SER A 476 49.18 34.78 -17.67
CA SER A 476 50.27 34.52 -18.63
C SER A 476 51.06 33.26 -18.22
N ALA A 477 51.71 32.62 -19.19
CA ALA A 477 52.29 31.28 -19.15
C ALA A 477 53.81 31.26 -19.44
N LYS A 478 54.43 30.13 -19.02
CA LYS A 478 55.71 29.50 -19.44
C LYS A 478 57.06 30.03 -18.89
N HIS A 479 57.80 29.18 -18.17
CA HIS A 479 59.00 28.49 -18.69
C HIS A 479 59.49 27.33 -17.77
N GLU A 480 60.20 26.39 -18.40
CA GLU A 480 60.73 25.09 -17.96
C GLU A 480 61.89 25.09 -16.93
N SER A 481 62.11 23.96 -16.25
CA SER A 481 63.35 23.13 -16.34
C SER A 481 63.32 21.92 -15.40
N ALA A 482 64.01 20.85 -15.81
CA ALA A 482 63.99 19.49 -15.28
C ALA A 482 65.13 19.17 -14.30
N ALA A 483 64.95 18.16 -13.44
CA ALA A 483 65.97 17.13 -13.12
C ALA A 483 65.40 16.01 -12.20
N SER A 484 65.85 14.80 -12.49
CA SER A 484 65.56 13.45 -11.98
C SER A 484 66.19 13.10 -10.61
N ALA A 485 65.56 12.21 -9.83
CA ALA A 485 66.19 11.05 -9.14
C ALA A 485 65.16 10.21 -8.34
N ASP A 486 65.41 8.89 -8.32
CA ASP A 486 64.58 7.74 -7.94
C ASP A 486 64.39 7.43 -6.43
N SER A 487 63.55 6.40 -6.19
CA SER A 487 63.53 5.42 -5.08
C SER A 487 62.94 5.87 -3.72
N GLU A 488 62.19 5.11 -2.94
CA GLU A 488 61.84 3.68 -2.89
C GLU A 488 60.63 3.53 -1.91
N HIS A 489 59.65 2.69 -2.22
CA HIS A 489 58.57 2.32 -1.28
C HIS A 489 58.87 0.92 -0.72
N PHE A 490 59.08 0.82 0.60
CA PHE A 490 59.22 -0.46 1.31
C PHE A 490 57.87 -0.97 1.82
N ASN A 491 57.56 -2.21 1.42
CA ASN A 491 56.58 -3.11 2.01
C ASN A 491 56.98 -3.54 3.42
N ARG A 492 55.99 -3.78 4.29
CA ARG A 492 56.09 -4.86 5.30
C ARG A 492 54.72 -5.44 5.65
N THR A 493 54.50 -6.66 5.16
CA THR A 493 53.50 -7.65 5.57
C THR A 493 54.04 -8.51 6.73
N SER A 494 53.12 -9.23 7.41
CA SER A 494 53.23 -10.54 8.11
C SER A 494 52.36 -10.53 9.40
N THR A 495 51.56 -11.50 9.86
CA THR A 495 51.20 -12.89 9.47
C THR A 495 50.14 -13.40 10.51
N PHE A 496 49.11 -14.13 10.06
CA PHE A 496 48.42 -15.38 10.53
C PHE A 496 48.55 -15.92 11.99
N PRO A 497 47.65 -16.80 12.54
CA PRO A 497 46.97 -18.01 11.93
C PRO A 497 45.45 -18.19 12.24
N THR A 498 44.59 -18.74 11.35
CA THR A 498 44.26 -20.14 10.93
C THR A 498 43.74 -21.11 12.00
N SER A 499 42.52 -21.64 11.79
CA SER A 499 42.22 -23.08 11.94
C SER A 499 41.00 -23.48 11.10
N ASP A 500 41.16 -24.60 10.41
CA ASP A 500 40.39 -25.16 9.31
C ASP A 500 39.11 -25.93 9.73
N ALA A 501 38.18 -26.09 8.79
CA ALA A 501 37.74 -27.41 8.31
C ALA A 501 36.88 -27.30 7.01
N GLU A 502 37.32 -28.03 6.00
CA GLU A 502 36.82 -28.21 4.62
C GLU A 502 35.49 -29.03 4.59
N GLU A 503 34.65 -29.12 3.55
CA GLU A 503 34.93 -29.58 2.17
C GLU A 503 33.81 -29.18 1.15
N ASN A 504 34.26 -28.58 0.04
CA ASN A 504 34.02 -28.89 -1.38
C ASN A 504 32.62 -29.24 -1.95
N ALA A 505 32.15 -28.43 -2.91
CA ALA A 505 32.15 -28.83 -4.34
C ALA A 505 31.92 -27.62 -5.29
N SER A 506 32.80 -27.55 -6.29
CA SER A 506 33.00 -26.55 -7.35
C SER A 506 31.96 -26.57 -8.48
N PHE A 507 31.77 -25.43 -9.18
CA PHE A 507 31.81 -25.33 -10.66
C PHE A 507 32.02 -23.87 -11.12
N GLU A 508 33.06 -23.65 -11.94
CA GLU A 508 33.42 -22.38 -12.62
C GLU A 508 32.56 -22.09 -13.87
N PRO A 509 32.48 -20.82 -14.33
CA PRO A 509 31.97 -20.43 -15.64
C PRO A 509 33.12 -20.11 -16.64
N PRO A 510 32.96 -20.33 -17.96
CA PRO A 510 33.95 -19.88 -18.92
C PRO A 510 33.66 -18.46 -19.42
N LYS A 511 34.74 -17.67 -19.50
CA LYS A 511 34.88 -16.45 -20.29
C LYS A 511 35.29 -16.81 -21.72
N THR A 512 34.84 -16.04 -22.70
CA THR A 512 35.56 -15.82 -23.97
C THR A 512 35.42 -14.38 -24.41
N ASN A 513 36.57 -13.78 -24.73
CA ASN A 513 36.81 -12.41 -25.20
C ASN A 513 36.98 -12.37 -26.74
N SER A 514 37.07 -11.13 -27.24
CA SER A 514 37.64 -10.65 -28.52
C SER A 514 36.65 -10.55 -29.70
N SER A 515 36.66 -9.53 -30.57
CA SER A 515 37.37 -8.25 -30.69
C SER A 515 36.85 -7.50 -31.93
N ASP A 516 36.78 -6.17 -31.84
CA ASP A 516 36.92 -5.10 -32.86
C ASP A 516 36.68 -5.34 -34.36
N MET A 517 35.87 -4.44 -34.96
CA MET A 517 36.26 -3.71 -36.18
C MET A 517 35.52 -2.36 -36.34
N GLN A 518 36.29 -1.32 -36.67
CA GLN A 518 35.88 0.05 -36.99
C GLN A 518 35.48 0.23 -38.47
N SER A 519 34.57 1.18 -38.76
CA SER A 519 34.69 2.05 -39.96
C SER A 519 33.78 3.29 -39.90
N VAL A 520 34.41 4.46 -39.67
CA VAL A 520 34.37 5.71 -40.46
C VAL A 520 33.03 6.32 -40.95
N ASP A 521 32.67 7.42 -40.28
CA ASP A 521 32.44 8.80 -40.76
C ASP A 521 31.38 9.16 -41.83
N SER A 522 30.51 10.11 -41.48
CA SER A 522 30.04 11.24 -42.31
C SER A 522 29.16 12.20 -41.48
N ARG A 523 29.70 13.38 -41.17
CA ARG A 523 29.00 14.56 -40.63
C ARG A 523 28.34 15.37 -41.74
N VAL A 524 27.15 15.94 -41.48
CA VAL A 524 26.77 17.29 -41.94
C VAL A 524 25.89 17.96 -40.86
N ASP A 525 26.32 19.13 -40.40
CA ASP A 525 25.63 20.07 -39.51
C ASP A 525 24.54 20.86 -40.26
N VAL A 526 23.40 21.15 -39.61
CA VAL A 526 22.74 22.47 -39.61
C VAL A 526 21.94 22.60 -38.31
N GLY A 527 22.23 23.65 -37.52
CA GLY A 527 21.53 23.97 -36.27
C GLY A 527 20.31 24.87 -36.45
N ALA A 528 19.45 24.90 -35.44
CA ALA A 528 18.66 26.08 -35.05
C ALA A 528 18.04 25.88 -33.65
N ASN A 529 18.43 26.76 -32.73
CA ASN A 529 17.76 27.03 -31.45
C ASN A 529 16.40 27.68 -31.72
N VAL A 530 15.31 27.20 -31.09
CA VAL A 530 14.13 28.05 -30.81
C VAL A 530 13.50 27.67 -29.47
N GLN A 531 13.41 28.68 -28.61
CA GLN A 531 12.68 28.73 -27.36
C GLN A 531 11.16 28.68 -27.61
N THR A 532 10.40 27.89 -26.85
CA THR A 532 8.93 27.99 -26.84
C THR A 532 8.47 28.74 -25.60
N SER A 533 8.10 29.99 -25.83
CA SER A 533 7.42 30.90 -24.93
C SER A 533 5.94 30.56 -24.78
N SER A 534 5.48 30.63 -23.54
CA SER A 534 4.08 30.73 -23.09
C SER A 534 3.40 32.01 -23.61
N SER A 535 2.20 31.89 -24.15
CA SER A 535 1.29 33.04 -24.36
C SER A 535 -0.15 32.69 -24.02
N GLN A 536 -0.70 33.53 -23.16
CA GLN A 536 -2.08 33.62 -22.68
C GLN A 536 -3.05 34.05 -23.79
N HIS A 537 -4.31 33.61 -23.70
CA HIS A 537 -5.45 34.31 -24.26
C HIS A 537 -6.64 34.31 -23.26
N HIS A 538 -6.99 35.51 -22.81
CA HIS A 538 -8.30 35.95 -22.29
C HIS A 538 -9.02 36.66 -23.48
N LEU A 539 -10.34 36.80 -23.67
CA LEU A 539 -11.51 37.00 -22.79
C LEU A 539 -12.79 37.01 -23.72
N LEU A 540 -13.90 36.33 -23.40
CA LEU A 540 -15.30 36.84 -23.16
C LEU A 540 -16.31 36.02 -24.03
N GLY A 541 -17.51 35.58 -23.66
CA GLY A 541 -18.32 35.63 -22.44
C GLY A 541 -19.79 35.37 -22.86
N ALA A 542 -20.49 34.39 -22.26
CA ALA A 542 -21.95 34.36 -22.17
C ALA A 542 -22.40 33.35 -21.09
N SER A 543 -23.28 33.85 -20.25
CA SER A 543 -23.83 33.32 -19.00
C SER A 543 -24.57 31.98 -19.09
N ASN A 544 -24.39 31.12 -18.08
CA ASN A 544 -25.49 30.60 -17.25
C ASN A 544 -24.93 29.84 -16.03
N THR A 545 -25.35 30.29 -14.86
CA THR A 545 -25.10 29.74 -13.52
C THR A 545 -25.72 28.35 -13.36
N PRO A 546 -25.04 27.43 -12.65
CA PRO A 546 -25.71 26.45 -11.82
C PRO A 546 -25.36 26.64 -10.34
N LEU A 547 -26.38 26.41 -9.53
CA LEU A 547 -26.44 26.54 -8.08
C LEU A 547 -25.50 25.54 -7.38
N ASP A 548 -24.91 26.02 -6.29
CA ASP A 548 -24.10 25.27 -5.33
C ASP A 548 -24.77 23.97 -4.84
N ALA A 549 -24.05 22.87 -4.96
CA ALA A 549 -24.19 21.72 -4.07
C ALA A 549 -22.77 21.21 -3.76
N ASN A 550 -22.20 21.72 -2.67
CA ASN A 550 -20.99 21.18 -2.06
C ASN A 550 -21.23 19.72 -1.65
N ILE A 551 -20.81 18.78 -2.49
CA ILE A 551 -20.46 17.43 -2.06
C ILE A 551 -18.94 17.42 -2.03
N SER A 552 -18.39 17.45 -0.83
CA SER A 552 -16.97 17.26 -0.59
C SER A 552 -16.58 15.89 -1.13
N GLU A 553 -15.95 15.88 -2.30
CA GLU A 553 -15.22 14.72 -2.79
C GLU A 553 -14.15 14.41 -1.73
N GLN A 554 -14.35 13.33 -0.97
CA GLN A 554 -13.28 12.69 -0.20
C GLN A 554 -12.29 12.13 -1.22
N GLN A 555 -11.41 13.01 -1.69
CA GLN A 555 -10.16 12.63 -2.28
C GLN A 555 -9.36 11.93 -1.17
N GLU A 556 -9.19 10.62 -1.29
CA GLU A 556 -8.40 9.80 -0.34
C GLU A 556 -7.01 10.45 -0.16
N GLU A 557 -6.83 11.22 0.91
CA GLU A 557 -5.52 11.62 1.38
C GLU A 557 -4.76 10.32 1.68
N LEU A 558 -3.62 10.13 1.00
CA LEU A 558 -2.72 9.00 1.19
C LEU A 558 -2.13 9.06 2.61
N THR A 559 -2.90 8.62 3.59
CA THR A 559 -2.48 8.47 4.98
C THR A 559 -1.52 7.29 5.08
N SER A 560 -0.40 7.48 5.76
CA SER A 560 0.62 6.45 5.93
C SER A 560 0.48 5.82 7.32
N PRO A 561 0.56 4.48 7.45
CA PRO A 561 0.58 3.82 8.75
C PRO A 561 1.90 4.04 9.51
N ALA A 562 2.91 4.64 8.86
CA ALA A 562 4.21 4.93 9.43
C ALA A 562 4.12 5.84 10.66
N ILE A 563 4.79 5.42 11.75
CA ILE A 563 4.83 6.14 13.02
C ILE A 563 6.09 7.00 13.09
N SER A 564 5.93 8.31 13.30
CA SER A 564 7.07 9.20 13.49
C SER A 564 7.67 9.10 14.90
N PRO A 565 8.94 9.50 15.10
CA PRO A 565 9.53 9.62 16.42
C PRO A 565 8.77 10.56 17.36
N ASP A 566 8.09 11.57 16.82
CA ASP A 566 7.26 12.50 17.59
C ASP A 566 5.99 11.79 18.09
N GLU A 567 5.29 11.07 17.20
CA GLU A 567 4.13 10.25 17.57
C GLU A 567 4.51 9.16 18.57
N MET A 568 5.69 8.56 18.43
CA MET A 568 6.20 7.59 19.40
C MET A 568 6.43 8.22 20.78
N TYR A 569 6.94 9.45 20.85
CA TYR A 569 7.10 10.15 22.12
C TYR A 569 5.73 10.48 22.74
N ASP A 570 4.85 11.13 21.98
CA ASP A 570 3.58 11.66 22.47
C ASP A 570 2.58 10.56 22.87
N PHE A 571 2.52 9.46 22.10
CA PHE A 571 1.50 8.41 22.29
C PHE A 571 2.03 7.14 22.97
N VAL A 572 3.35 6.95 23.06
CA VAL A 572 3.94 5.76 23.68
C VAL A 572 4.80 6.14 24.89
N PHE A 573 5.91 6.86 24.71
CA PHE A 573 6.87 7.05 25.81
C PHE A 573 6.37 7.94 26.94
N ALA A 574 5.79 9.10 26.65
CA ALA A 574 5.25 9.99 27.69
C ALA A 574 4.09 9.33 28.47
N PRO A 575 3.07 8.73 27.80
CA PRO A 575 2.00 8.05 28.53
C PRO A 575 2.43 6.78 29.26
N VAL A 576 3.55 6.15 28.88
CA VAL A 576 4.12 5.01 29.60
C VAL A 576 4.83 5.47 30.87
N GLU A 577 5.58 6.57 30.84
CA GLU A 577 6.24 7.10 32.04
C GLU A 577 5.22 7.50 33.12
N GLU A 578 4.10 8.11 32.72
CA GLU A 578 3.02 8.48 33.65
C GLU A 578 2.34 7.26 34.31
N GLU A 579 2.20 6.15 33.58
CA GLU A 579 1.50 4.95 34.06
C GLU A 579 2.42 3.93 34.75
N MET A 580 3.71 3.89 34.38
CA MET A 580 4.66 2.96 34.97
C MET A 580 5.05 3.36 36.39
N VAL A 581 4.73 2.50 37.34
CA VAL A 581 5.18 2.64 38.73
C VAL A 581 6.40 1.76 38.99
N GLY A 582 7.41 2.32 39.66
CA GLY A 582 8.58 1.59 40.16
C GLY A 582 9.89 1.95 39.45
N ASP A 583 10.86 1.04 39.49
CA ASP A 583 12.20 1.22 38.92
C ASP A 583 12.15 1.49 37.39
N PRO A 584 12.74 2.61 36.91
CA PRO A 584 12.71 2.95 35.49
C PRO A 584 13.74 2.20 34.64
N SER A 585 14.60 1.34 35.23
CA SER A 585 15.63 0.59 34.48
C SER A 585 15.11 -0.04 33.20
N TYR A 586 13.91 -0.63 33.26
CA TYR A 586 13.28 -1.26 32.12
C TYR A 586 12.89 -0.25 31.03
N LEU A 587 12.26 0.87 31.40
CA LEU A 587 11.88 1.92 30.45
C LEU A 587 13.11 2.58 29.82
N VAL A 588 14.15 2.86 30.63
CA VAL A 588 15.44 3.38 30.14
C VAL A 588 16.06 2.42 29.12
N ALA A 589 16.07 1.11 29.40
CA ALA A 589 16.58 0.12 28.46
C ALA A 589 15.82 0.12 27.12
N ILE A 590 14.49 0.24 27.14
CA ILE A 590 13.68 0.36 25.91
C ILE A 590 13.99 1.65 25.16
N ILE A 591 14.10 2.78 25.85
CA ILE A 591 14.44 4.06 25.22
C ILE A 591 15.81 3.96 24.55
N VAL A 592 16.80 3.35 25.20
CA VAL A 592 18.13 3.12 24.62
C VAL A 592 18.06 2.24 23.37
N GLU A 593 17.26 1.17 23.37
CA GLU A 593 17.06 0.34 22.17
C GLU A 593 16.37 1.11 21.04
N PHE A 594 15.40 1.96 21.35
CA PHE A 594 14.77 2.84 20.36
C PHE A 594 15.77 3.86 19.79
N LEU A 595 16.59 4.49 20.62
CA LEU A 595 17.65 5.41 20.19
C LEU A 595 18.69 4.70 19.31
N ARG A 596 19.09 3.48 19.69
CA ARG A 596 19.98 2.63 18.89
C ARG A 596 19.39 2.38 17.50
N SER A 597 18.11 2.01 17.45
CA SER A 597 17.37 1.76 16.21
C SER A 597 17.30 3.01 15.33
N ALA A 598 16.87 4.13 15.90
CA ALA A 598 16.75 5.41 15.19
C ALA A 598 18.09 5.88 14.64
N ASN A 599 19.18 5.74 15.41
CA ASN A 599 20.53 6.08 14.96
C ASN A 599 21.00 5.17 13.81
N SER A 600 20.69 3.88 13.86
CA SER A 600 21.04 2.94 12.78
C SER A 600 20.38 3.30 11.44
N GLU A 601 19.16 3.84 11.48
CA GLU A 601 18.41 4.33 10.32
C GLU A 601 18.62 5.83 10.03
N LYS A 602 19.47 6.52 10.80
CA LYS A 602 19.75 7.97 10.71
C LYS A 602 18.51 8.85 10.83
N ILE A 603 17.58 8.45 11.69
CA ILE A 603 16.35 9.21 11.99
C ILE A 603 16.61 10.14 13.18
N LYS A 604 16.17 11.40 13.05
CA LYS A 604 16.19 12.36 14.16
C LYS A 604 15.12 12.00 15.18
N VAL A 605 15.49 11.96 16.45
CA VAL A 605 14.60 11.62 17.55
C VAL A 605 14.01 12.87 18.18
N HIS A 606 12.80 12.75 18.72
CA HIS A 606 12.14 13.83 19.47
C HIS A 606 13.00 14.28 20.67
N PRO A 607 13.38 15.57 20.80
CA PRO A 607 14.28 16.05 21.87
C PRO A 607 13.82 15.73 23.29
N ASN A 608 12.51 15.77 23.54
CA ASN A 608 11.97 15.43 24.86
C ASN A 608 12.21 13.98 25.28
N LEU A 609 12.52 13.06 24.36
CA LEU A 609 12.89 11.70 24.73
C LEU A 609 14.24 11.67 25.48
N TYR A 610 15.19 12.52 25.08
CA TYR A 610 16.45 12.70 25.80
C TYR A 610 16.22 13.34 27.18
N VAL A 611 15.37 14.37 27.24
CA VAL A 611 14.97 15.02 28.50
C VAL A 611 14.36 14.00 29.47
N LEU A 612 13.43 13.17 28.99
CA LEU A 612 12.81 12.10 29.76
C LEU A 612 13.85 11.10 30.29
N THR A 613 14.80 10.68 29.46
CA THR A 613 15.88 9.76 29.85
C THR A 613 16.72 10.35 30.99
N ILE A 614 17.06 11.64 30.91
CA ILE A 614 17.80 12.35 31.96
C ILE A 614 17.00 12.39 33.26
N GLN A 615 15.72 12.73 33.18
CA GLN A 615 14.83 12.80 34.35
C GLN A 615 14.72 11.42 35.03
N LEU A 616 14.52 10.35 34.27
CA LEU A 616 14.41 8.98 34.80
C LEU A 616 15.69 8.54 35.52
N LEU A 617 16.87 8.78 34.94
CA LEU A 617 18.16 8.43 35.54
C LEU A 617 18.47 9.28 36.78
N ALA A 618 18.24 10.59 36.71
CA ALA A 618 18.52 11.50 37.80
C ALA A 618 17.60 11.29 39.00
N ARG A 619 16.28 11.04 38.78
CA ARG A 619 15.32 10.71 39.85
C ARG A 619 15.70 9.44 40.63
N ASN A 620 16.50 8.56 40.04
CA ASN A 620 16.96 7.29 40.65
C ASN A 620 18.45 7.33 41.02
N GLU A 621 19.04 8.52 41.11
CA GLU A 621 20.43 8.75 41.51
C GLU A 621 21.49 8.02 40.64
N ARG A 622 21.13 7.61 39.41
CA ARG A 622 22.01 6.91 38.45
C ARG A 622 22.88 7.90 37.65
N TYR A 623 23.56 8.81 38.35
CA TYR A 623 24.34 9.89 37.73
C TYR A 623 25.57 9.43 36.94
N THR A 624 26.15 8.28 37.31
CA THR A 624 27.30 7.70 36.61
C THR A 624 26.93 7.25 35.20
N GLU A 625 25.81 6.55 35.06
CA GLU A 625 25.27 6.14 33.77
C GLU A 625 24.80 7.32 32.93
N LEU A 626 24.15 8.31 33.55
CA LEU A 626 23.80 9.56 32.89
C LEU A 626 25.04 10.24 32.29
N GLY A 627 26.15 10.28 33.04
CA GLY A 627 27.43 10.77 32.55
C GLY A 627 27.93 9.98 31.33
N LEU A 628 27.86 8.66 31.38
CA LEU A 628 28.23 7.79 30.25
C LEU A 628 27.35 8.02 29.01
N PHE A 629 26.05 8.25 29.18
CA PHE A 629 25.13 8.49 28.05
C PHE A 629 25.47 9.79 27.31
N VAL A 630 25.85 10.83 28.04
CA VAL A 630 26.28 12.11 27.45
C VAL A 630 27.66 11.97 26.80
N ILE A 631 28.64 11.37 27.50
CA ILE A 631 30.01 11.21 27.00
C ILE A 631 30.04 10.35 25.73
N ASN A 632 29.27 9.26 25.70
CA ASN A 632 29.19 8.34 24.57
C ASN A 632 28.23 8.82 23.47
N LYS A 633 27.66 10.03 23.58
CA LYS A 633 26.73 10.62 22.61
C LYS A 633 25.49 9.75 22.33
N ILE A 634 25.02 9.01 23.32
CA ILE A 634 23.71 8.36 23.30
C ILE A 634 22.62 9.43 23.40
N VAL A 635 22.87 10.44 24.24
CA VAL A 635 22.04 11.65 24.32
C VAL A 635 22.61 12.71 23.38
N GLU A 636 21.83 13.12 22.38
CA GLU A 636 22.24 14.18 21.46
C GLU A 636 22.19 15.56 22.15
N PRO A 637 23.15 16.44 21.87
CA PRO A 637 23.18 17.76 22.49
C PRO A 637 22.09 18.65 21.90
N SER A 638 21.21 19.15 22.77
CA SER A 638 20.21 20.19 22.45
C SER A 638 20.12 21.21 23.59
N LYS A 639 19.47 22.35 23.33
CA LYS A 639 19.25 23.36 24.38
C LYS A 639 18.46 22.78 25.54
N GLU A 640 17.40 22.04 25.24
CA GLU A 640 16.50 21.40 26.20
C GLU A 640 17.24 20.37 27.06
N VAL A 641 18.08 19.55 26.43
CA VAL A 641 18.93 18.55 27.10
C VAL A 641 19.92 19.23 28.05
N ALA A 642 20.59 20.29 27.60
CA ALA A 642 21.55 21.03 28.42
C ALA A 642 20.89 21.65 29.66
N LEU A 643 19.71 22.26 29.48
CA LEU A 643 18.92 22.82 30.58
C LEU A 643 18.46 21.73 31.56
N GLN A 644 18.00 20.58 31.07
CA GLN A 644 17.59 19.46 31.93
C GLN A 644 18.76 18.89 32.74
N LEU A 645 19.97 18.80 32.17
CA LEU A 645 21.17 18.37 32.88
C LEU A 645 21.54 19.34 34.01
N LEU A 646 21.40 20.66 33.78
CA LEU A 646 21.65 21.68 34.80
C LEU A 646 20.66 21.57 35.95
N GLU A 647 19.37 21.44 35.64
CA GLU A 647 18.30 21.29 36.62
C GLU A 647 18.44 20.01 37.45
N SER A 648 18.67 18.88 36.78
CA SER A 648 18.82 17.57 37.42
C SER A 648 20.15 17.45 38.19
N GLY A 649 21.13 18.28 37.83
CA GLY A 649 22.47 18.34 38.42
C GLY A 649 22.58 19.22 39.68
N HIS A 650 21.50 19.76 40.24
CA HIS A 650 21.57 20.56 41.48
C HIS A 650 22.25 19.81 42.63
N GLN A 651 22.07 18.49 42.71
CA GLN A 651 22.67 17.64 43.74
C GLN A 651 23.95 16.94 43.26
N ASN A 652 24.30 17.03 41.97
CA ASN A 652 25.45 16.36 41.38
C ASN A 652 26.28 17.32 40.50
N ILE A 653 27.43 17.75 41.03
CA ILE A 653 28.33 18.71 40.39
C ILE A 653 28.82 18.21 39.02
N GLN A 654 29.05 16.90 38.85
CA GLN A 654 29.54 16.35 37.59
C GLN A 654 28.47 16.43 36.49
N THR A 655 27.22 16.09 36.81
CA THR A 655 26.08 16.23 35.89
C THR A 655 25.84 17.70 35.53
N ARG A 656 25.90 18.61 36.50
CA ARG A 656 25.76 20.06 36.24
C ARG A 656 26.86 20.58 35.31
N LYS A 657 28.10 20.12 35.50
CA LYS A 657 29.22 20.46 34.61
C LYS A 657 28.99 19.99 33.17
N LEU A 658 28.44 18.78 32.97
CA LEU A 658 28.09 18.29 31.63
C LEU A 658 27.07 19.20 30.93
N GLY A 659 26.07 19.71 31.67
CA GLY A 659 25.11 20.70 31.15
C GLY A 659 25.77 22.01 30.71
N LEU A 660 26.67 22.57 31.54
CA LEU A 660 27.45 23.77 31.18
C LEU A 660 28.35 23.54 29.97
N ASP A 661 29.06 22.41 29.94
CA ASP A 661 29.93 22.03 28.81
C ASP A 661 29.12 21.87 27.52
N MET A 662 27.88 21.36 27.59
CA MET A 662 26.97 21.22 26.46
C MET A 662 26.45 22.58 25.95
N LEU A 663 26.09 23.53 26.83
CA LEU A 663 25.74 24.90 26.42
C LEU A 663 26.90 25.57 25.67
N ARG A 664 28.13 25.35 26.14
CA ARG A 664 29.34 25.83 25.47
C ARG A 664 29.54 25.17 24.11
N GLN A 665 29.30 23.86 23.99
CA GLN A 665 29.38 23.12 22.73
C GLN A 665 28.36 23.63 21.70
N LEU A 666 27.15 23.97 22.14
CA LEU A 666 26.07 24.48 21.28
C LEU A 666 26.19 25.98 20.96
N SER A 667 27.24 26.66 21.44
CA SER A 667 27.43 28.11 21.31
C SER A 667 26.28 28.94 21.91
N LEU A 668 25.58 28.40 22.92
CA LEU A 668 24.53 29.11 23.67
C LEU A 668 25.17 30.01 24.73
N HIS A 669 25.91 31.01 24.27
CA HIS A 669 26.81 31.81 25.10
C HIS A 669 26.09 32.62 26.19
N HIS A 670 24.90 33.15 25.87
CA HIS A 670 24.09 33.90 26.83
C HIS A 670 23.63 33.01 28.00
N ASP A 671 23.01 31.86 27.67
CA ASP A 671 22.55 30.90 28.66
C ASP A 671 23.73 30.39 29.51
N TYR A 672 24.87 30.07 28.88
CA TYR A 672 26.09 29.63 29.58
C TYR A 672 26.58 30.66 30.61
N VAL A 673 26.66 31.94 30.24
CA VAL A 673 27.09 33.01 31.15
C VAL A 673 26.07 33.23 32.27
N LEU A 674 24.77 33.16 31.96
CA LEU A 674 23.71 33.28 32.97
C LEU A 674 23.85 32.20 34.05
N PHE A 675 24.02 30.94 33.66
CA PHE A 675 24.18 29.84 34.62
C PHE A 675 25.50 29.91 35.40
N LEU A 676 26.62 30.34 34.80
CA LEU A 676 27.86 30.59 35.55
C LEU A 676 27.70 31.66 36.63
N VAL A 677 26.94 32.72 36.33
CA VAL A 677 26.63 33.79 37.30
C VAL A 677 25.74 33.27 38.43
N GLN A 678 24.73 32.45 38.11
CA GLN A 678 23.88 31.79 39.10
C GLN A 678 24.68 30.86 40.03
N ASP A 679 25.68 30.16 39.48
CA ASP A 679 26.57 29.27 40.23
C ASP A 679 27.69 30.02 40.98
N GLY A 680 27.76 31.35 40.87
CA GLY A 680 28.74 32.18 41.57
C GLY A 680 30.11 32.32 40.88
N TYR A 681 30.28 31.81 39.67
CA TYR A 681 31.52 31.88 38.88
C TYR A 681 31.66 33.18 38.08
N TYR A 682 31.51 34.34 38.73
CA TYR A 682 31.46 35.66 38.09
C TYR A 682 32.71 36.02 37.25
N LEU A 683 33.91 35.64 37.72
CA LEU A 683 35.16 35.92 36.99
C LEU A 683 35.27 35.12 35.70
N GLU A 684 34.83 33.85 35.71
CA GLU A 684 34.82 33.01 34.53
C GLU A 684 33.76 33.49 33.53
N ALA A 685 32.57 33.82 34.03
CA ALA A 685 31.49 34.43 33.25
C ALA A 685 31.95 35.70 32.51
N LEU A 686 32.61 36.63 33.21
CA LEU A 686 33.15 37.86 32.62
C LEU A 686 34.25 37.60 31.56
N ARG A 687 35.17 36.66 31.84
CA ARG A 687 36.22 36.27 30.89
C ARG A 687 35.60 35.66 29.62
N TYR A 688 34.59 34.82 29.79
CA TYR A 688 33.90 34.17 28.68
C TYR A 688 33.11 35.18 27.84
N ALA A 689 32.31 36.05 28.48
CA ALA A 689 31.56 37.12 27.81
C ALA A 689 32.49 38.04 26.99
N ARG A 690 33.63 38.44 27.56
CA ARG A 690 34.62 39.27 26.86
C ARG A 690 35.22 38.58 25.63
N LYS A 691 35.38 37.27 25.67
CA LYS A 691 35.97 36.48 24.58
C LYS A 691 35.02 36.30 23.41
N TYR A 692 33.74 36.05 23.67
CA TYR A 692 32.77 35.67 22.62
C TYR A 692 31.86 36.81 22.15
N LYS A 693 31.87 37.98 22.79
CA LYS A 693 31.22 39.23 22.33
C LYS A 693 29.83 39.03 21.70
N PHE A 694 28.94 38.40 22.46
CA PHE A 694 27.55 38.17 22.09
C PHE A 694 26.63 39.20 22.75
#